data_AF-A0A1M5LCN4-F1
#
_entry.id   AF-A0A1M5LCN4-F1
#
_cell.length_a   1.000
_cell.length_b   1.000
_cell.length_c   1.000
_cell.angle_alpha   90.00
_cell.angle_beta   90.00
_cell.angle_gamma   90.00
#
_symmetry.space_group_name_H-M   'P 1'
#
loop_
_entity.id
_entity.type
_entity.pdbx_description
1 polymer ?
#
loop_
_entity_poly.entity_id
_entity_poly.type
_entity_poly.pdbx_seq_one_letter_code
_entity_poly.pdbx_strand_id
1 'polypeptide(L)'
;MNDMSVAAEQQALLDQFLVQNKLFFAPDPEIMENHRIEARSAVEEQLLSQPVDPHKVNEVRGLIIAALDESNTMIEQMGAAPGAKWGDMTTAIFTAAGDLSMIAPHGVGGFAAAVFYPIKFINKYWAHEPTVGVRDGDGFIHNDARYGGIHNTDQSMMMPVFWKGRLVCWLSATIHEGENGSCEPGGMPAAAESKFDEGLKMPPFRIVENFELKRDLVTFLQNSVRDPKLQLEDMKVRLHSVLRLRQRIIKVLEEHGEEALIITLRKHIEDVVVEVRRRIRELPDGTMRTISFADSTLRENVLLKLNMAITVKGERMIVDMRGTSPELLNRSINAAQASFKTMLFTGYMQNIWPDLPFTMAVFTPFEFIFDNNSLINGSFETPQAMSLIPLFKTMTIACIPMAKFNFSLPQRYTAIVAPQYDQPATLIYGGLTQHGEYVGNFCADINGMGQGGRGHRDGEHSVSPPFAAHCDLGEIELMEEDLPMVRLGAFTLARDRVGFGKMRSGLGYEQIHTFRRSGLWGFMTGCSGSLFSSAMPLFGGYASPTYPLCKIKGINIFDELKNNPEKFKFDVIELMNTQPFENAQYSTHNMGMTFELAQPGELYMMCQGAGGGYGDVLQREPAQVMQDIEEDLISPDTARDIYKVVFDERSRIVDVDATQQLRDDERRARMARGVPFDEFVKTWTTPEPPASLPFMGAWSDPSTVYGIQAGTRVTMPGSALQSQFMLNPKDVLIATLQAENEALKARLGASAG
;
A
#
# COMPACT_ATOMS: atom_id res chain seq x y z
N MET A 1 -3.16 -12.44 -43.49
CA MET A 1 -4.44 -12.18 -44.19
C MET A 1 -5.17 -11.09 -43.42
N ASN A 2 -5.92 -10.24 -44.12
CA ASN A 2 -6.82 -9.19 -43.62
C ASN A 2 -6.26 -7.76 -43.71
N ASP A 3 -6.08 -7.30 -44.95
CA ASP A 3 -6.53 -5.95 -45.29
C ASP A 3 -7.83 -6.13 -46.08
N MET A 4 -8.96 -6.13 -45.37
CA MET A 4 -10.27 -6.03 -45.98
C MET A 4 -10.73 -4.61 -45.75
N SER A 5 -10.68 -3.76 -46.78
CA SER A 5 -11.38 -2.48 -46.76
C SER A 5 -12.87 -2.75 -46.62
N VAL A 6 -13.39 -2.64 -45.41
CA VAL A 6 -14.82 -2.80 -45.11
C VAL A 6 -15.55 -1.62 -45.74
N ALA A 7 -16.56 -1.88 -46.58
CA ALA A 7 -17.37 -0.81 -47.16
C ALA A 7 -18.11 -0.05 -46.04
N ALA A 8 -18.38 1.25 -46.22
CA ALA A 8 -19.00 2.08 -45.17
C ALA A 8 -20.32 1.49 -44.61
N GLU A 9 -21.12 0.85 -45.45
CA GLU A 9 -22.34 0.15 -45.02
C GLU A 9 -22.07 -1.10 -44.18
N GLN A 10 -21.02 -1.86 -44.51
CA GLN A 10 -20.58 -3.01 -43.72
C GLN A 10 -19.96 -2.57 -42.40
N GLN A 11 -19.26 -1.43 -42.37
CA GLN A 11 -18.75 -0.84 -41.14
C GLN A 11 -19.90 -0.37 -40.26
N ALA A 12 -20.92 0.30 -40.82
CA ALA A 12 -22.11 0.69 -40.08
C ALA A 12 -22.90 -0.51 -39.52
N LEU A 13 -23.02 -1.59 -40.29
CA LEU A 13 -23.62 -2.86 -39.83
C LEU A 13 -22.79 -3.52 -38.74
N LEU A 14 -21.46 -3.52 -38.87
CA LEU A 14 -20.55 -4.04 -37.85
C LEU A 14 -20.63 -3.19 -36.58
N ASP A 15 -20.63 -1.86 -36.68
CA ASP A 15 -20.75 -0.95 -35.55
C ASP A 15 -22.11 -1.15 -34.85
N GLN A 16 -23.20 -1.25 -35.61
CA GLN A 16 -24.52 -1.55 -35.08
C GLN A 16 -24.54 -2.93 -34.41
N PHE A 17 -23.98 -3.96 -35.04
CA PHE A 17 -23.88 -5.30 -34.47
C PHE A 17 -23.06 -5.29 -33.18
N LEU A 18 -21.89 -4.65 -33.16
CA LEU A 18 -21.03 -4.52 -31.99
C LEU A 18 -21.72 -3.74 -30.87
N VAL A 19 -22.50 -2.70 -31.18
CA VAL A 19 -23.29 -1.94 -30.20
C VAL A 19 -24.43 -2.79 -29.64
N GLN A 20 -25.15 -3.52 -30.49
CA GLN A 20 -26.29 -4.36 -30.08
C GLN A 20 -25.88 -5.64 -29.35
N ASN A 21 -24.67 -6.14 -29.60
CA ASN A 21 -24.15 -7.41 -29.05
C ASN A 21 -22.99 -7.20 -28.06
N LYS A 22 -22.94 -6.06 -27.36
CA LYS A 22 -22.00 -5.87 -26.25
C LYS A 22 -22.32 -6.87 -25.13
N LEU A 23 -21.41 -7.82 -24.89
CA LEU A 23 -21.54 -8.85 -23.86
C LEU A 23 -21.63 -8.27 -22.44
N PHE A 24 -20.71 -7.37 -22.09
CA PHE A 24 -20.75 -6.57 -20.86
C PHE A 24 -19.79 -5.38 -20.97
N PHE A 25 -19.98 -4.34 -20.15
CA PHE A 25 -19.06 -3.21 -20.06
C PHE A 25 -17.91 -3.55 -19.12
N ALA A 26 -16.83 -4.08 -19.68
CA ALA A 26 -15.59 -4.37 -18.95
C ALA A 26 -14.83 -3.09 -18.57
N PRO A 27 -13.81 -3.17 -17.70
CA PRO A 27 -12.90 -2.05 -17.49
C PRO A 27 -12.31 -1.56 -18.80
N ASP A 28 -12.36 -0.25 -19.00
CA ASP A 28 -11.94 0.38 -20.25
C ASP A 28 -10.44 0.71 -20.20
N PRO A 29 -9.59 0.09 -21.04
CA PRO A 29 -8.17 0.39 -21.09
C PRO A 29 -7.88 1.87 -21.37
N GLU A 30 -8.69 2.55 -22.19
CA GLU A 30 -8.49 3.98 -22.47
C GLU A 30 -8.64 4.85 -21.21
N ILE A 31 -9.42 4.37 -20.24
CA ILE A 31 -9.59 5.02 -18.94
C ILE A 31 -8.49 4.55 -17.99
N MET A 32 -8.33 3.24 -17.82
CA MET A 32 -7.40 2.64 -16.84
C MET A 32 -5.92 2.95 -17.13
N GLU A 33 -5.56 3.17 -18.39
CA GLU A 33 -4.20 3.50 -18.80
C GLU A 33 -3.93 5.01 -18.81
N ASN A 34 -4.98 5.84 -18.79
CA ASN A 34 -4.86 7.29 -18.90
C ASN A 34 -4.89 7.98 -17.53
N HIS A 35 -3.77 8.58 -17.14
CA HIS A 35 -3.63 9.37 -15.92
C HIS A 35 -3.62 10.89 -16.16
N ARG A 36 -3.88 11.33 -17.40
CA ARG A 36 -3.84 12.74 -17.78
C ARG A 36 -5.17 13.43 -17.53
N ILE A 37 -5.12 14.73 -17.29
CA ILE A 37 -6.31 15.57 -17.24
C ILE A 37 -7.01 15.59 -18.61
N GLU A 38 -8.34 15.64 -18.61
CA GLU A 38 -9.12 15.77 -19.84
C GLU A 38 -8.89 17.11 -20.52
N ALA A 39 -9.16 17.16 -21.82
CA ALA A 39 -9.22 18.44 -22.54
C ALA A 39 -10.27 19.35 -21.87
N ARG A 40 -9.99 20.66 -21.89
CA ARG A 40 -10.97 21.66 -21.44
C ARG A 40 -12.25 21.52 -22.24
N SER A 41 -13.37 21.51 -21.54
CA SER A 41 -14.68 21.73 -22.14
C SER A 41 -14.78 23.13 -22.75
N ALA A 42 -15.77 23.34 -23.62
CA ALA A 42 -16.01 24.65 -24.23
C ALA A 42 -16.24 25.76 -23.19
N VAL A 43 -16.88 25.43 -22.05
CA VAL A 43 -17.10 26.38 -20.95
C VAL A 43 -15.79 26.70 -20.23
N GLU A 44 -14.97 25.69 -19.92
CA GLU A 44 -13.67 25.92 -19.29
C GLU A 44 -12.75 26.76 -20.18
N GLU A 45 -12.73 26.51 -21.49
CA GLU A 45 -11.95 27.28 -22.44
C GLU A 45 -12.44 28.74 -22.53
N GLN A 46 -13.75 28.96 -22.56
CA GLN A 46 -14.34 30.30 -22.55
C GLN A 46 -14.00 31.06 -21.25
N LEU A 47 -14.04 30.41 -20.10
CA LEU A 47 -13.79 31.04 -18.81
C LEU A 47 -12.29 31.31 -18.58
N LEU A 48 -11.41 30.40 -18.99
CA LEU A 48 -9.97 30.50 -18.77
C LEU A 48 -9.22 31.29 -19.86
N SER A 49 -9.87 31.62 -20.98
CA SER A 49 -9.33 32.56 -21.98
C SER A 49 -9.46 34.02 -21.56
N GLN A 50 -10.24 34.30 -20.51
CA GLN A 50 -10.43 35.64 -19.94
C GLN A 50 -9.52 35.86 -18.72
N PRO A 51 -9.29 37.12 -18.29
CA PRO A 51 -8.56 37.39 -17.05
C PRO A 51 -9.22 36.70 -15.85
N VAL A 52 -8.46 35.82 -15.18
CA VAL A 52 -8.90 35.12 -13.97
C VAL A 52 -8.49 35.93 -12.74
N ASP A 53 -9.44 36.20 -11.84
CA ASP A 53 -9.16 36.84 -10.55
C ASP A 53 -8.51 35.83 -9.57
N PRO A 54 -7.22 35.98 -9.24
CA PRO A 54 -6.54 35.05 -8.34
C PRO A 54 -7.08 35.12 -6.90
N HIS A 55 -7.61 36.27 -6.46
CA HIS A 55 -8.20 36.37 -5.12
C HIS A 55 -9.47 35.55 -5.03
N LYS A 56 -10.33 35.62 -6.05
CA LYS A 56 -11.55 34.82 -6.12
C LYS A 56 -11.26 33.32 -6.14
N VAL A 57 -10.27 32.90 -6.93
CA VAL A 57 -9.84 31.49 -6.98
C VAL A 57 -9.34 31.01 -5.61
N ASN A 58 -8.53 31.83 -4.92
CA ASN A 58 -8.02 31.48 -3.59
C ASN A 58 -9.12 31.44 -2.52
N GLU A 59 -10.08 32.38 -2.57
CA GLU A 59 -11.26 32.40 -1.69
C GLU A 59 -12.08 31.11 -1.85
N VAL A 60 -12.47 30.78 -3.09
CA VAL A 60 -13.25 29.57 -3.38
C VAL A 60 -12.47 28.30 -3.03
N ARG A 61 -11.16 28.26 -3.30
CA ARG A 61 -10.30 27.14 -2.90
C ARG A 61 -10.33 26.93 -1.38
N GLY A 62 -10.22 28.00 -0.59
CA GLY A 62 -10.27 27.92 0.87
C GLY A 62 -11.60 27.34 1.38
N LEU A 63 -12.71 27.75 0.77
CA LEU A 63 -14.04 27.21 1.11
C LEU A 63 -14.18 25.72 0.77
N ILE A 64 -13.64 25.30 -0.37
CA ILE A 64 -13.66 23.89 -0.79
C ILE A 64 -12.78 23.04 0.15
N ILE A 65 -11.58 23.52 0.51
CA ILE A 65 -10.70 22.83 1.48
C ILE A 65 -11.42 22.64 2.82
N ALA A 66 -12.03 23.70 3.35
CA ALA A 66 -12.77 23.61 4.61
C ALA A 66 -13.96 22.64 4.53
N ALA A 67 -14.63 22.58 3.37
CA ALA A 67 -15.72 21.63 3.15
C ALA A 67 -15.24 20.18 3.10
N LEU A 68 -14.11 19.92 2.44
CA LEU A 68 -13.49 18.60 2.40
C LEU A 68 -13.05 18.16 3.80
N ASP A 69 -12.41 19.05 4.55
CA ASP A 69 -11.97 18.84 5.94
C ASP A 69 -13.14 18.49 6.88
N GLU A 70 -14.24 19.27 6.81
CA GLU A 70 -15.48 18.99 7.55
C GLU A 70 -16.05 17.60 7.22
N SER A 71 -16.18 17.28 5.93
CA SER A 71 -16.72 16.01 5.47
C SER A 71 -15.80 14.82 5.81
N ASN A 72 -14.49 15.04 5.86
CA ASN A 72 -13.52 14.03 6.25
C ASN A 72 -13.60 13.73 7.75
N THR A 73 -13.56 14.78 8.58
CA THR A 73 -13.75 14.68 10.04
C THR A 73 -15.09 14.01 10.37
N MET A 74 -16.16 14.30 9.63
CA MET A 74 -17.45 13.64 9.81
C MET A 74 -17.38 12.12 9.63
N ILE A 75 -16.62 11.62 8.64
CA ILE A 75 -16.46 10.18 8.45
C ILE A 75 -15.70 9.57 9.62
N GLU A 76 -14.62 10.18 10.10
CA GLU A 76 -13.84 9.68 11.25
C GLU A 76 -14.73 9.52 12.50
N GLN A 77 -15.65 10.47 12.73
CA GLN A 77 -16.54 10.45 13.90
C GLN A 77 -17.75 9.52 13.78
N MET A 78 -18.16 9.16 12.56
CA MET A 78 -19.36 8.33 12.33
C MET A 78 -19.06 6.92 11.83
N GLY A 79 -17.84 6.69 11.33
CA GLY A 79 -17.42 5.44 10.71
C GLY A 79 -17.48 4.25 11.66
N ALA A 80 -17.93 3.11 11.14
CA ALA A 80 -17.96 1.85 11.87
C ALA A 80 -16.65 1.08 11.66
N ALA A 81 -16.10 1.06 10.44
CA ALA A 81 -14.82 0.41 10.17
C ALA A 81 -13.68 1.06 10.97
N PRO A 82 -12.73 0.28 11.51
CA PRO A 82 -11.47 0.79 12.05
C PRO A 82 -10.75 1.72 11.08
N GLY A 83 -10.74 1.40 9.78
CA GLY A 83 -10.16 2.25 8.75
C GLY A 83 -10.77 3.66 8.71
N ALA A 84 -12.10 3.76 8.81
CA ALA A 84 -12.78 5.05 8.88
C ALA A 84 -12.41 5.84 10.13
N LYS A 85 -12.42 5.19 11.30
CA LYS A 85 -12.16 5.82 12.61
C LYS A 85 -10.74 6.37 12.74
N TRP A 86 -9.77 5.73 12.07
CA TRP A 86 -8.36 5.94 12.32
C TRP A 86 -7.55 6.37 11.08
N GLY A 87 -8.22 6.93 10.07
CA GLY A 87 -7.57 7.70 8.99
C GLY A 87 -7.37 7.00 7.65
N ASP A 88 -7.82 5.75 7.48
CA ASP A 88 -7.82 5.03 6.20
C ASP A 88 -9.09 5.33 5.37
N MET A 89 -9.20 6.60 5.00
CA MET A 89 -10.37 7.19 4.36
C MET A 89 -9.98 8.50 3.66
N THR A 90 -10.84 9.02 2.78
CA THR A 90 -10.69 10.38 2.25
C THR A 90 -12.00 10.88 1.63
N THR A 91 -12.12 12.19 1.48
CA THR A 91 -13.09 12.83 0.59
C THR A 91 -12.40 13.62 -0.52
N ALA A 92 -13.09 13.82 -1.65
CA ALA A 92 -12.55 14.52 -2.80
C ALA A 92 -13.59 15.20 -3.67
N ILE A 93 -13.13 16.17 -4.46
CA ILE A 93 -13.90 16.87 -5.49
C ILE A 93 -13.18 16.80 -6.84
N PHE A 94 -13.96 16.57 -7.89
CA PHE A 94 -13.50 16.38 -9.26
C PHE A 94 -14.20 17.37 -10.18
N THR A 95 -13.56 17.71 -11.31
CA THR A 95 -14.24 18.45 -12.39
C THR A 95 -15.43 17.64 -12.93
N ALA A 96 -16.32 18.28 -13.70
CA ALA A 96 -17.42 17.56 -14.37
C ALA A 96 -16.92 16.42 -15.27
N ALA A 97 -15.72 16.56 -15.85
CA ALA A 97 -15.07 15.55 -16.68
C ALA A 97 -14.51 14.35 -15.88
N GLY A 98 -14.44 14.47 -14.55
CA GLY A 98 -13.89 13.43 -13.66
C GLY A 98 -12.40 13.60 -13.35
N ASP A 99 -11.80 14.77 -13.61
CA ASP A 99 -10.42 15.02 -13.21
C ASP A 99 -10.35 15.34 -11.71
N LEU A 100 -9.52 14.61 -10.96
CA LEU A 100 -9.33 14.84 -9.53
C LEU A 100 -8.76 16.23 -9.30
N SER A 101 -9.52 17.12 -8.67
CA SER A 101 -9.08 18.49 -8.44
C SER A 101 -8.49 18.64 -7.05
N MET A 102 -9.27 18.36 -6.01
CA MET A 102 -8.85 18.59 -4.62
C MET A 102 -9.31 17.44 -3.72
N ILE A 103 -8.56 17.21 -2.65
CA ILE A 103 -8.83 16.18 -1.64
C ILE A 103 -8.87 16.79 -0.25
N ALA A 104 -9.41 16.05 0.72
CA ALA A 104 -9.30 16.39 2.13
C ALA A 104 -7.82 16.58 2.55
N PRO A 105 -7.53 17.51 3.48
CA PRO A 105 -6.16 17.74 3.94
C PRO A 105 -5.52 16.54 4.67
N HIS A 106 -6.35 15.64 5.20
CA HIS A 106 -5.94 14.42 5.90
C HIS A 106 -6.59 13.18 5.27
N GLY A 107 -6.07 12.01 5.61
CA GLY A 107 -6.47 10.72 5.04
C GLY A 107 -5.56 10.20 3.93
N VAL A 108 -6.07 9.25 3.15
CA VAL A 108 -5.31 8.53 2.11
C VAL A 108 -5.49 9.21 0.75
N GLY A 109 -4.49 9.99 0.34
CA GLY A 109 -4.50 10.65 -0.96
C GLY A 109 -4.69 9.69 -2.15
N GLY A 110 -4.15 8.47 -2.02
CA GLY A 110 -4.32 7.41 -3.01
C GLY A 110 -5.81 7.05 -3.27
N PHE A 111 -6.66 7.04 -2.26
CA PHE A 111 -8.07 6.68 -2.45
C PHE A 111 -8.79 7.65 -3.37
N ALA A 112 -8.58 8.95 -3.18
CA ALA A 112 -9.15 9.97 -4.05
C ALA A 112 -8.61 9.85 -5.48
N ALA A 113 -7.31 9.60 -5.63
CA ALA A 113 -6.66 9.36 -6.92
C ALA A 113 -7.23 8.13 -7.64
N ALA A 114 -7.57 7.07 -6.91
CA ALA A 114 -8.19 5.87 -7.45
C ALA A 114 -9.61 6.08 -7.99
N VAL A 115 -10.37 7.03 -7.44
CA VAL A 115 -11.76 7.32 -7.84
C VAL A 115 -11.86 8.11 -9.16
N PHE A 116 -10.74 8.63 -9.63
CA PHE A 116 -10.59 9.23 -10.96
C PHE A 116 -11.12 8.34 -12.09
N TYR A 117 -10.79 7.04 -12.06
CA TYR A 117 -11.15 6.07 -13.11
C TYR A 117 -12.65 5.71 -13.13
N PRO A 118 -13.30 5.33 -12.02
CA PRO A 118 -14.71 4.96 -12.05
C PRO A 118 -15.61 6.15 -12.39
N ILE A 119 -15.28 7.39 -12.02
CA ILE A 119 -16.04 8.57 -12.45
C ILE A 119 -15.97 8.75 -13.97
N LYS A 120 -14.79 8.60 -14.58
CA LYS A 120 -14.63 8.65 -16.04
C LYS A 120 -15.40 7.52 -16.73
N PHE A 121 -15.45 6.34 -16.12
CA PHE A 121 -16.27 5.24 -16.60
C PHE A 121 -17.76 5.57 -16.56
N ILE A 122 -18.26 6.12 -15.45
CA ILE A 122 -19.66 6.58 -15.32
C ILE A 122 -19.99 7.64 -16.39
N ASN A 123 -19.10 8.61 -16.59
CA ASN A 123 -19.27 9.65 -17.61
C ASN A 123 -19.36 9.05 -19.03
N LYS A 124 -18.49 8.10 -19.39
CA LYS A 124 -18.45 7.48 -20.72
C LYS A 124 -19.61 6.53 -20.97
N TYR A 125 -19.96 5.70 -19.97
CA TYR A 125 -20.85 4.56 -20.17
C TYR A 125 -22.24 4.74 -19.58
N TRP A 126 -22.41 5.46 -18.47
CA TRP A 126 -23.70 5.57 -17.77
C TRP A 126 -24.44 6.89 -18.00
N ALA A 127 -23.74 7.99 -18.24
CA ALA A 127 -24.35 9.32 -18.38
C ALA A 127 -25.48 9.37 -19.42
N HIS A 128 -25.34 8.62 -20.51
CA HIS A 128 -26.30 8.57 -21.61
C HIS A 128 -26.96 7.19 -21.80
N GLU A 129 -26.73 6.25 -20.88
CA GLU A 129 -27.36 4.93 -20.91
C GLU A 129 -28.82 5.07 -20.44
N PRO A 130 -29.82 4.71 -21.26
CA PRO A 130 -31.22 5.00 -20.95
C PRO A 130 -31.77 4.38 -19.66
N THR A 131 -31.22 3.24 -19.20
CA THR A 131 -31.69 2.49 -18.02
C THR A 131 -30.95 2.90 -16.75
N VAL A 132 -29.73 3.44 -16.87
CA VAL A 132 -28.93 3.95 -15.77
C VAL A 132 -29.07 5.47 -15.70
N GLY A 133 -28.42 6.21 -16.60
CA GLY A 133 -28.35 7.67 -16.59
C GLY A 133 -27.58 8.23 -15.38
N VAL A 134 -27.33 9.54 -15.41
CA VAL A 134 -26.74 10.29 -14.29
C VAL A 134 -27.60 11.51 -14.01
N ARG A 135 -28.19 11.61 -12.81
CA ARG A 135 -29.14 12.66 -12.43
C ARG A 135 -28.77 13.30 -11.09
N ASP A 136 -29.31 14.50 -10.81
CA ASP A 136 -29.18 15.09 -9.48
C ASP A 136 -29.85 14.19 -8.44
N GLY A 137 -29.17 14.00 -7.31
CA GLY A 137 -29.59 13.07 -6.26
C GLY A 137 -29.27 11.61 -6.50
N ASP A 138 -28.63 11.26 -7.62
CA ASP A 138 -28.06 9.91 -7.78
C ASP A 138 -26.74 9.77 -7.01
N GLY A 139 -26.35 8.54 -6.70
CA GLY A 139 -25.03 8.21 -6.17
C GLY A 139 -24.61 6.80 -6.54
N PHE A 140 -23.32 6.63 -6.80
CA PHE A 140 -22.73 5.43 -7.37
C PHE A 140 -21.74 4.81 -6.38
N ILE A 141 -21.73 3.48 -6.28
CA ILE A 141 -20.78 2.73 -5.45
C ILE A 141 -19.80 1.95 -6.33
N HIS A 142 -18.60 1.73 -5.81
CA HIS A 142 -17.52 1.04 -6.50
C HIS A 142 -16.49 0.50 -5.50
N ASN A 143 -15.94 -0.70 -5.76
CA ASN A 143 -14.74 -1.23 -5.07
C ASN A 143 -13.87 -2.15 -5.96
N ASP A 144 -14.30 -2.46 -7.19
CA ASP A 144 -13.55 -3.37 -8.05
C ASP A 144 -12.32 -2.67 -8.64
N ALA A 145 -11.13 -2.96 -8.07
CA ALA A 145 -9.80 -2.44 -8.46
C ALA A 145 -9.57 -2.33 -9.98
N ARG A 146 -10.21 -3.19 -10.76
CA ARG A 146 -10.09 -3.21 -12.22
C ARG A 146 -10.75 -2.01 -12.90
N TYR A 147 -11.76 -1.37 -12.29
CA TYR A 147 -12.40 -0.13 -12.76
C TYR A 147 -11.80 1.14 -12.11
N GLY A 148 -10.76 0.97 -11.28
CA GLY A 148 -10.17 1.97 -10.39
C GLY A 148 -10.12 1.42 -8.96
N GLY A 149 -9.45 2.09 -8.02
CA GLY A 149 -9.23 1.52 -6.68
C GLY A 149 -7.92 0.75 -6.54
N ILE A 150 -7.68 0.24 -5.33
CA ILE A 150 -6.48 -0.52 -4.97
C ILE A 150 -6.84 -2.00 -4.80
N HIS A 151 -7.89 -2.23 -4.00
CA HIS A 151 -8.52 -3.52 -3.77
C HIS A 151 -9.97 -3.32 -3.31
N ASN A 152 -10.70 -4.43 -3.23
CA ASN A 152 -12.13 -4.56 -2.94
C ASN A 152 -12.58 -4.11 -1.54
N THR A 153 -11.68 -4.00 -0.55
CA THR A 153 -12.01 -3.41 0.75
C THR A 153 -12.21 -1.90 0.67
N ASP A 154 -11.58 -1.23 -0.31
CA ASP A 154 -11.74 0.22 -0.48
C ASP A 154 -13.04 0.54 -1.20
N GLN A 155 -14.08 0.85 -0.44
CA GLN A 155 -15.40 1.14 -0.98
C GLN A 155 -15.61 2.65 -1.15
N SER A 156 -15.94 3.06 -2.37
CA SER A 156 -16.11 4.46 -2.77
C SER A 156 -17.57 4.77 -3.07
N MET A 157 -18.04 5.94 -2.61
CA MET A 157 -19.30 6.56 -3.03
C MET A 157 -19.00 7.79 -3.88
N MET A 158 -19.64 7.91 -5.04
CA MET A 158 -19.48 9.02 -5.97
C MET A 158 -20.82 9.68 -6.23
N MET A 159 -20.91 11.00 -6.11
CA MET A 159 -22.14 11.77 -6.30
C MET A 159 -21.91 12.90 -7.30
N PRO A 160 -22.72 12.98 -8.39
CA PRO A 160 -22.71 14.13 -9.29
C PRO A 160 -23.36 15.33 -8.61
N VAL A 161 -22.83 16.53 -8.85
CA VAL A 161 -23.43 17.78 -8.41
C VAL A 161 -23.99 18.52 -9.62
N PHE A 162 -25.28 18.77 -9.60
CA PHE A 162 -25.96 19.54 -10.64
C PHE A 162 -26.24 20.97 -10.18
N TRP A 163 -26.07 21.92 -11.09
CA TRP A 163 -26.46 23.31 -10.93
C TRP A 163 -27.23 23.76 -12.17
N LYS A 164 -28.44 24.30 -11.98
CA LYS A 164 -29.31 24.74 -13.08
C LYS A 164 -29.47 23.70 -14.20
N GLY A 165 -29.61 22.42 -13.82
CA GLY A 165 -29.80 21.30 -14.75
C GLY A 165 -28.52 20.81 -15.45
N ARG A 166 -27.33 21.31 -15.07
CA ARG A 166 -26.04 20.90 -15.63
C ARG A 166 -25.15 20.28 -14.57
N LEU A 167 -24.44 19.21 -14.91
CA LEU A 167 -23.37 18.64 -14.10
C LEU A 167 -22.20 19.63 -14.02
N VAL A 168 -21.80 20.03 -12.81
CA VAL A 168 -20.70 20.99 -12.59
C VAL A 168 -19.45 20.37 -11.96
N CYS A 169 -19.62 19.36 -11.11
CA CYS A 169 -18.52 18.63 -10.48
C CYS A 169 -18.99 17.26 -9.98
N TRP A 170 -18.04 16.42 -9.59
CA TRP A 170 -18.31 15.19 -8.83
C TRP A 170 -17.70 15.27 -7.45
N LEU A 171 -18.32 14.58 -6.50
CA LEU A 171 -17.85 14.41 -5.13
C LEU A 171 -17.62 12.94 -4.85
N SER A 172 -16.65 12.63 -3.99
CA SER A 172 -16.50 11.26 -3.49
C SER A 172 -16.14 11.20 -2.01
N ALA A 173 -16.47 10.05 -1.44
CA ALA A 173 -15.99 9.59 -0.14
C ALA A 173 -15.58 8.12 -0.27
N THR A 174 -14.40 7.78 0.22
CA THR A 174 -13.86 6.42 0.20
C THR A 174 -13.45 6.03 1.60
N ILE A 175 -13.79 4.80 1.99
CA ILE A 175 -13.48 4.20 3.28
C ILE A 175 -12.93 2.79 3.02
N HIS A 176 -11.87 2.42 3.72
CA HIS A 176 -11.48 1.02 3.79
C HIS A 176 -12.42 0.25 4.72
N GLU A 177 -13.21 -0.65 4.15
CA GLU A 177 -14.04 -1.61 4.88
C GLU A 177 -13.32 -2.96 4.92
N GLY A 178 -12.99 -3.45 6.11
CA GLY A 178 -12.42 -4.78 6.28
C GLY A 178 -13.42 -5.92 6.05
N GLU A 179 -14.52 -5.70 5.33
CA GLU A 179 -15.37 -6.78 4.86
C GLU A 179 -15.92 -6.52 3.44
N ASN A 180 -15.99 -7.60 2.67
CA ASN A 180 -16.60 -7.65 1.35
C ASN A 180 -17.10 -9.06 0.98
N GLY A 181 -17.13 -10.02 1.90
CA GLY A 181 -17.66 -11.36 1.62
C GLY A 181 -16.70 -12.30 0.89
N SER A 182 -15.40 -11.99 0.90
CA SER A 182 -14.36 -12.86 0.32
C SER A 182 -14.25 -14.24 0.97
N CYS A 183 -13.34 -15.11 0.52
CA CYS A 183 -13.20 -16.47 1.07
C CYS A 183 -12.58 -16.52 2.48
N GLU A 184 -11.97 -15.43 2.94
CA GLU A 184 -11.43 -15.29 4.30
C GLU A 184 -11.98 -14.02 4.97
N PRO A 185 -12.07 -13.93 6.31
CA PRO A 185 -12.53 -12.71 6.99
C PRO A 185 -11.55 -11.55 6.79
N GLY A 186 -12.03 -10.30 6.85
CA GLY A 186 -11.16 -9.12 6.70
C GLY A 186 -11.10 -8.55 5.28
N GLY A 187 -11.80 -9.16 4.31
CA GLY A 187 -11.90 -8.68 2.93
C GLY A 187 -10.63 -8.80 2.08
N MET A 188 -9.53 -9.25 2.70
CA MET A 188 -8.16 -9.29 2.17
C MET A 188 -7.61 -10.74 2.14
N PRO A 189 -8.20 -11.65 1.35
CA PRO A 189 -7.87 -13.08 1.39
C PRO A 189 -6.50 -13.39 0.77
N ALA A 190 -5.53 -13.76 1.61
CA ALA A 190 -4.27 -14.36 1.14
C ALA A 190 -4.51 -15.71 0.44
N ALA A 191 -5.56 -16.44 0.80
CA ALA A 191 -5.91 -17.74 0.24
C ALA A 191 -6.63 -17.68 -1.12
N ALA A 192 -7.04 -16.51 -1.61
CA ALA A 192 -7.79 -16.40 -2.87
C ALA A 192 -6.98 -16.93 -4.07
N GLU A 193 -7.58 -17.83 -4.84
CA GLU A 193 -7.00 -18.46 -6.03
C GLU A 193 -7.63 -17.97 -7.33
N SER A 194 -8.71 -17.21 -7.22
CA SER A 194 -9.38 -16.56 -8.34
C SER A 194 -9.99 -15.25 -7.90
N LYS A 195 -10.29 -14.38 -8.86
CA LYS A 195 -11.06 -13.14 -8.61
C LYS A 195 -12.44 -13.39 -7.99
N PHE A 196 -12.96 -14.61 -8.04
CA PHE A 196 -14.26 -14.97 -7.48
C PHE A 196 -14.19 -15.29 -5.98
N ASP A 197 -12.98 -15.56 -5.47
CA ASP A 197 -12.73 -15.78 -4.04
C ASP A 197 -12.61 -14.45 -3.26
N GLU A 198 -12.69 -13.32 -3.96
CA GLU A 198 -12.48 -11.98 -3.42
C GLU A 198 -13.79 -11.29 -3.01
N GLY A 199 -14.90 -12.02 -2.99
CA GLY A 199 -16.18 -11.48 -2.51
C GLY A 199 -16.77 -10.44 -3.47
N LEU A 200 -17.37 -9.39 -2.91
CA LEU A 200 -18.02 -8.31 -3.63
C LEU A 200 -17.00 -7.54 -4.48
N LYS A 201 -17.08 -7.70 -5.80
CA LYS A 201 -16.41 -6.87 -6.79
C LYS A 201 -17.46 -6.03 -7.51
N MET A 202 -17.65 -4.82 -7.01
CA MET A 202 -18.62 -3.82 -7.44
C MET A 202 -18.02 -2.94 -8.54
N PRO A 203 -18.35 -3.17 -9.82
CA PRO A 203 -18.15 -2.16 -10.85
C PRO A 203 -18.97 -0.90 -10.50
N PRO A 204 -18.72 0.26 -11.11
CA PRO A 204 -19.49 1.46 -10.80
C PRO A 204 -20.99 1.26 -11.12
N PHE A 205 -21.85 1.25 -10.11
CA PHE A 205 -23.31 1.16 -10.30
C PHE A 205 -24.08 2.10 -9.37
N ARG A 206 -25.27 2.53 -9.79
CA ARG A 206 -26.11 3.45 -9.01
C ARG A 206 -26.76 2.74 -7.82
N ILE A 207 -26.46 3.22 -6.62
CA ILE A 207 -26.97 2.69 -5.33
C ILE A 207 -27.83 3.72 -4.57
N VAL A 208 -27.74 4.99 -4.94
CA VAL A 208 -28.52 6.10 -4.37
C VAL A 208 -29.37 6.71 -5.48
N GLU A 209 -30.63 6.98 -5.17
CA GLU A 209 -31.59 7.65 -6.06
C GLU A 209 -32.42 8.63 -5.23
N ASN A 210 -32.56 9.87 -5.72
CA ASN A 210 -33.21 10.97 -4.96
C ASN A 210 -32.64 11.17 -3.55
N PHE A 211 -31.31 11.11 -3.42
CA PHE A 211 -30.56 11.24 -2.16
C PHE A 211 -30.80 10.12 -1.14
N GLU A 212 -31.47 9.03 -1.54
CA GLU A 212 -31.80 7.90 -0.67
C GLU A 212 -31.16 6.60 -1.17
N LEU A 213 -30.68 5.77 -0.24
CA LEU A 213 -30.14 4.44 -0.58
C LEU A 213 -31.24 3.51 -1.09
N LYS A 214 -30.97 2.83 -2.21
CA LYS A 214 -31.85 1.82 -2.77
C LYS A 214 -31.89 0.56 -1.90
N ARG A 215 -33.00 0.38 -1.18
CA ARG A 215 -33.13 -0.64 -0.12
C ARG A 215 -32.93 -2.07 -0.63
N ASP A 216 -33.39 -2.37 -1.84
CA ASP A 216 -33.23 -3.67 -2.50
C ASP A 216 -31.74 -4.00 -2.70
N LEU A 217 -30.97 -3.06 -3.23
CA LEU A 217 -29.53 -3.22 -3.44
C LEU A 217 -28.75 -3.24 -2.13
N VAL A 218 -29.09 -2.38 -1.16
CA VAL A 218 -28.51 -2.43 0.19
C VAL A 218 -28.74 -3.81 0.82
N THR A 219 -29.97 -4.34 0.75
CA THR A 219 -30.30 -5.67 1.28
C THR A 219 -29.48 -6.76 0.60
N PHE A 220 -29.28 -6.67 -0.71
CA PHE A 220 -28.40 -7.59 -1.45
C PHE A 220 -26.96 -7.55 -0.94
N LEU A 221 -26.38 -6.35 -0.79
CA LEU A 221 -25.00 -6.19 -0.31
C LEU A 221 -24.83 -6.69 1.13
N GLN A 222 -25.77 -6.37 2.02
CA GLN A 222 -25.74 -6.87 3.41
C GLN A 222 -25.77 -8.41 3.49
N ASN A 223 -26.54 -9.08 2.62
CA ASN A 223 -26.58 -10.55 2.59
C ASN A 223 -25.36 -11.19 1.89
N SER A 224 -24.45 -10.37 1.36
CA SER A 224 -23.27 -10.82 0.64
C SER A 224 -21.97 -10.68 1.46
N VAL A 225 -22.07 -10.29 2.73
CA VAL A 225 -20.93 -10.08 3.65
C VAL A 225 -21.20 -10.73 5.00
N ARG A 226 -20.14 -10.92 5.81
CA ARG A 226 -20.22 -11.46 7.17
C ARG A 226 -20.77 -10.46 8.18
N ASP A 227 -20.43 -9.18 7.99
CA ASP A 227 -20.83 -8.07 8.86
C ASP A 227 -21.83 -7.14 8.13
N PRO A 228 -23.12 -7.51 8.10
CA PRO A 228 -24.15 -6.72 7.43
C PRO A 228 -24.40 -5.36 8.10
N LYS A 229 -24.03 -5.20 9.38
CA LYS A 229 -24.19 -3.96 10.13
C LYS A 229 -23.17 -2.95 9.64
N LEU A 230 -21.89 -3.34 9.62
CA LEU A 230 -20.79 -2.54 9.09
C LEU A 230 -21.09 -2.05 7.66
N GLN A 231 -21.49 -2.97 6.77
CA GLN A 231 -21.81 -2.65 5.38
C GLN A 231 -22.88 -1.55 5.24
N LEU A 232 -23.92 -1.56 6.08
CA LEU A 232 -24.95 -0.52 6.06
C LEU A 232 -24.49 0.78 6.69
N GLU A 233 -23.81 0.70 7.84
CA GLU A 233 -23.34 1.86 8.58
C GLU A 233 -22.37 2.68 7.74
N ASP A 234 -21.35 2.07 7.16
CA ASP A 234 -20.36 2.79 6.36
C ASP A 234 -20.89 3.27 5.01
N MET A 235 -21.85 2.57 4.40
CA MET A 235 -22.60 3.09 3.24
C MET A 235 -23.35 4.37 3.57
N LYS A 236 -23.99 4.44 4.74
CA LYS A 236 -24.66 5.67 5.21
C LYS A 236 -23.66 6.77 5.52
N VAL A 237 -22.54 6.44 6.17
CA VAL A 237 -21.48 7.40 6.47
C VAL A 237 -20.95 8.04 5.20
N ARG A 238 -20.61 7.24 4.17
CA ARG A 238 -20.18 7.77 2.87
C ARG A 238 -21.25 8.64 2.21
N LEU A 239 -22.51 8.20 2.19
CA LEU A 239 -23.61 8.99 1.63
C LEU A 239 -23.74 10.35 2.35
N HIS A 240 -23.81 10.35 3.68
CA HIS A 240 -23.99 11.59 4.43
C HIS A 240 -22.78 12.51 4.35
N SER A 241 -21.56 11.96 4.21
CA SER A 241 -20.36 12.76 3.94
C SER A 241 -20.41 13.46 2.59
N VAL A 242 -20.77 12.76 1.51
CA VAL A 242 -20.92 13.40 0.18
C VAL A 242 -22.10 14.37 0.11
N LEU A 243 -23.18 14.11 0.85
CA LEU A 243 -24.30 15.05 0.97
C LEU A 243 -23.89 16.33 1.72
N ARG A 244 -23.09 16.22 2.77
CA ARG A 244 -22.53 17.40 3.46
C ARG A 244 -21.62 18.19 2.54
N LEU A 245 -20.71 17.52 1.85
CA LEU A 245 -19.81 18.15 0.89
C LEU A 245 -20.61 18.86 -0.20
N ARG A 246 -21.65 18.20 -0.75
CA ARG A 246 -22.58 18.80 -1.71
C ARG A 246 -23.23 20.05 -1.16
N GLN A 247 -23.73 20.03 0.08
CA GLN A 247 -24.34 21.20 0.69
C GLN A 247 -23.38 22.41 0.71
N ARG A 248 -22.10 22.18 1.00
CA ARG A 248 -21.07 23.24 0.98
C ARG A 248 -20.78 23.72 -0.45
N ILE A 249 -20.68 22.83 -1.42
CA ILE A 249 -20.49 23.20 -2.82
C ILE A 249 -21.69 23.98 -3.37
N ILE A 250 -22.92 23.60 -3.02
CA ILE A 250 -24.11 24.39 -3.38
C ILE A 250 -24.04 25.80 -2.80
N LYS A 251 -23.54 25.98 -1.58
CA LYS A 251 -23.33 27.33 -1.00
C LYS A 251 -22.29 28.14 -1.78
N VAL A 252 -21.18 27.51 -2.18
CA VAL A 252 -20.19 28.14 -3.06
C VAL A 252 -20.82 28.58 -4.38
N LEU A 253 -21.69 27.76 -4.98
CA LEU A 253 -22.41 28.08 -6.21
C LEU A 253 -23.41 29.23 -6.03
N GLU A 254 -24.12 29.28 -4.90
CA GLU A 254 -25.07 30.35 -4.57
C GLU A 254 -24.37 31.70 -4.37
N GLU A 255 -23.21 31.72 -3.71
CA GLU A 255 -22.50 32.95 -3.31
C GLU A 255 -21.49 33.44 -4.37
N HIS A 256 -20.83 32.52 -5.07
CA HIS A 256 -19.73 32.83 -6.01
C HIS A 256 -20.07 32.51 -7.47
N GLY A 257 -21.15 31.77 -7.75
CA GLY A 257 -21.55 31.36 -9.09
C GLY A 257 -20.79 30.14 -9.63
N GLU A 258 -21.32 29.55 -10.71
CA GLU A 258 -20.74 28.36 -11.35
C GLU A 258 -19.39 28.61 -12.00
N GLU A 259 -19.18 29.81 -12.54
CA GLU A 259 -17.93 30.20 -13.20
C GLU A 259 -16.76 30.14 -12.23
N ALA A 260 -16.93 30.64 -11.02
CA ALA A 260 -15.88 30.65 -10.00
C ALA A 260 -15.49 29.23 -9.57
N LEU A 261 -16.45 28.32 -9.44
CA LEU A 261 -16.18 26.91 -9.14
C LEU A 261 -15.40 26.24 -10.29
N ILE A 262 -15.90 26.36 -11.52
CA ILE A 262 -15.29 25.73 -12.71
C ILE A 262 -13.85 26.24 -12.91
N ILE A 263 -13.64 27.56 -12.85
CA ILE A 263 -12.32 28.18 -12.95
C ILE A 263 -11.41 27.65 -11.84
N THR A 264 -11.88 27.61 -10.59
CA THR A 264 -11.07 27.16 -9.46
C THR A 264 -10.62 25.71 -9.62
N LEU A 265 -11.54 24.80 -9.95
CA LEU A 265 -11.24 23.37 -10.08
C LEU A 265 -10.27 23.11 -11.24
N ARG A 266 -10.49 23.73 -12.41
CA ARG A 266 -9.62 23.54 -13.59
C ARG A 266 -8.27 24.24 -13.43
N LYS A 267 -8.23 25.45 -12.88
CA LYS A 267 -6.97 26.17 -12.66
C LYS A 267 -6.10 25.48 -11.61
N HIS A 268 -6.71 24.90 -10.57
CA HIS A 268 -5.98 24.15 -9.55
C HIS A 268 -5.17 22.99 -10.15
N ILE A 269 -5.76 22.20 -11.06
CA ILE A 269 -5.06 21.09 -11.71
C ILE A 269 -4.04 21.56 -12.75
N GLU A 270 -4.34 22.59 -13.54
CA GLU A 270 -3.40 23.10 -14.55
C GLU A 270 -2.17 23.77 -13.95
N ASP A 271 -2.35 24.51 -12.84
CA ASP A 271 -1.23 25.13 -12.11
C ASP A 271 -0.27 24.05 -11.58
N VAL A 272 -0.79 22.90 -11.10
CA VAL A 272 0.03 21.74 -10.71
C VAL A 272 0.80 21.18 -11.91
N VAL A 273 0.18 21.02 -13.07
CA VAL A 273 0.86 20.53 -14.29
C VAL A 273 2.02 21.46 -14.70
N VAL A 274 1.78 22.78 -14.66
CA VAL A 274 2.80 23.79 -14.99
C VAL A 274 3.97 23.69 -14.01
N GLU A 275 3.69 23.61 -12.71
CA GLU A 275 4.70 23.54 -11.67
C GLU A 275 5.52 22.23 -11.74
N VAL A 276 4.87 21.09 -11.98
CA VAL A 276 5.58 19.81 -12.14
C VAL A 276 6.49 19.82 -13.36
N ARG A 277 6.05 20.37 -14.51
CA ARG A 277 6.93 20.53 -15.69
C ARG A 277 8.13 21.41 -15.38
N ARG A 278 7.92 22.50 -14.62
CA ARG A 278 8.99 23.39 -14.19
C ARG A 278 10.01 22.65 -13.32
N ARG A 279 9.55 21.87 -12.32
CA ARG A 279 10.41 21.07 -11.44
C ARG A 279 11.16 19.97 -12.20
N ILE A 280 10.51 19.28 -13.14
CA ILE A 280 11.17 18.27 -13.96
C ILE A 280 12.29 18.88 -14.79
N ARG A 281 12.08 20.09 -15.36
CA ARG A 281 13.09 20.80 -16.15
C ARG A 281 14.33 21.19 -15.36
N GLU A 282 14.22 21.33 -14.04
CA GLU A 282 15.38 21.59 -13.17
C GLU A 282 16.24 20.35 -12.95
N LEU A 283 15.64 19.15 -12.99
CA LEU A 283 16.35 17.89 -12.82
C LEU A 283 17.33 17.67 -13.97
N PRO A 284 18.51 17.07 -13.72
CA PRO A 284 19.42 16.74 -14.80
C PRO A 284 18.85 15.63 -15.69
N ASP A 285 18.94 15.80 -17.00
CA ASP A 285 18.63 14.76 -17.97
C ASP A 285 19.48 13.51 -17.70
N GLY A 286 18.84 12.33 -17.70
CA GLY A 286 19.51 11.08 -17.40
C GLY A 286 18.57 10.03 -16.83
N THR A 287 19.12 8.84 -16.54
CA THR A 287 18.35 7.70 -16.02
C THR A 287 18.89 7.26 -14.67
N MET A 288 18.00 7.20 -13.67
CA MET A 288 18.28 6.60 -12.36
C MET A 288 17.51 5.28 -12.23
N ARG A 289 18.17 4.25 -11.72
CA ARG A 289 17.61 2.91 -11.56
C ARG A 289 17.55 2.49 -10.10
N THR A 290 16.55 1.69 -9.79
CA THR A 290 16.40 1.02 -8.50
C THR A 290 15.59 -0.27 -8.65
N ILE A 291 15.70 -1.16 -7.68
CA ILE A 291 14.91 -2.38 -7.58
C ILE A 291 14.32 -2.48 -6.17
N SER A 292 13.19 -3.17 -6.05
CA SER A 292 12.62 -3.57 -4.76
C SER A 292 12.15 -5.02 -4.86
N PHE A 293 12.04 -5.69 -3.71
CA PHE A 293 11.62 -7.08 -3.64
C PHE A 293 10.51 -7.28 -2.61
N ALA A 294 9.50 -8.07 -2.97
CA ALA A 294 8.67 -8.79 -2.00
C ALA A 294 9.19 -10.22 -1.87
N ASP A 295 9.11 -10.82 -0.69
CA ASP A 295 9.68 -12.14 -0.40
C ASP A 295 8.63 -13.25 -0.19
N SER A 296 7.35 -12.96 -0.43
CA SER A 296 6.26 -13.89 -0.25
C SER A 296 5.08 -13.63 -1.20
N THR A 297 4.37 -14.69 -1.60
CA THR A 297 3.02 -14.61 -2.17
C THR A 297 1.91 -14.56 -1.11
N LEU A 298 2.29 -14.45 0.17
CA LEU A 298 1.48 -14.69 1.37
C LEU A 298 1.12 -16.15 1.65
N ARG A 299 1.46 -17.06 0.73
CA ARG A 299 1.23 -18.50 0.87
C ARG A 299 2.53 -19.31 0.80
N GLU A 300 3.50 -18.84 0.04
CA GLU A 300 4.84 -19.41 -0.04
C GLU A 300 5.92 -18.32 -0.14
N ASN A 301 7.17 -18.69 0.13
CA ASN A 301 8.32 -17.78 0.01
C ASN A 301 8.78 -17.71 -1.45
N VAL A 302 8.93 -16.49 -1.98
CA VAL A 302 9.40 -16.23 -3.35
C VAL A 302 9.91 -14.80 -3.44
N LEU A 303 11.04 -14.60 -4.10
CA LEU A 303 11.60 -13.27 -4.33
C LEU A 303 11.01 -12.66 -5.62
N LEU A 304 10.05 -11.75 -5.44
CA LEU A 304 9.34 -11.04 -6.49
C LEU A 304 9.99 -9.66 -6.70
N LYS A 305 10.56 -9.42 -7.88
CA LYS A 305 11.23 -8.17 -8.25
C LYS A 305 10.26 -7.12 -8.80
N LEU A 306 10.35 -5.90 -8.27
CA LEU A 306 9.90 -4.67 -8.91
C LEU A 306 11.12 -3.96 -9.51
N ASN A 307 11.11 -3.69 -10.82
CA ASN A 307 12.25 -3.14 -11.54
C ASN A 307 11.93 -1.73 -12.04
N MET A 308 12.52 -0.68 -11.46
CA MET A 308 12.19 0.71 -11.82
C MET A 308 13.40 1.46 -12.42
N ALA A 309 13.16 2.11 -13.56
CA ALA A 309 14.05 3.12 -14.13
C ALA A 309 13.29 4.43 -14.35
N ILE A 310 13.79 5.54 -13.80
CA ILE A 310 13.24 6.88 -14.03
C ILE A 310 14.19 7.64 -14.94
N THR A 311 13.68 8.09 -16.09
CA THR A 311 14.44 8.91 -17.05
C THR A 311 13.86 10.30 -17.14
N VAL A 312 14.68 11.32 -16.91
CA VAL A 312 14.35 12.74 -17.14
C VAL A 312 14.83 13.14 -18.53
N LYS A 313 13.93 13.78 -19.30
CA LYS A 313 14.24 14.35 -20.61
C LYS A 313 13.51 15.69 -20.80
N GLY A 314 14.21 16.79 -20.58
CA GLY A 314 13.63 18.13 -20.62
C GLY A 314 12.55 18.29 -19.56
N GLU A 315 11.29 18.45 -19.97
CA GLU A 315 10.14 18.61 -19.06
C GLU A 315 9.29 17.33 -18.90
N ARG A 316 9.82 16.18 -19.32
CA ARG A 316 9.14 14.87 -19.25
C ARG A 316 9.89 13.89 -18.34
N MET A 317 9.13 13.06 -17.63
CA MET A 317 9.65 11.98 -16.81
C MET A 317 9.08 10.64 -17.26
N ILE A 318 9.95 9.70 -17.59
CA ILE A 318 9.58 8.36 -18.05
C ILE A 318 9.86 7.38 -16.91
N VAL A 319 8.83 6.71 -16.42
CA VAL A 319 8.92 5.65 -15.41
C VAL A 319 8.75 4.31 -16.10
N ASP A 320 9.84 3.59 -16.25
CA ASP A 320 9.91 2.29 -16.91
C ASP A 320 9.99 1.18 -15.86
N MET A 321 8.97 0.32 -15.87
CA MET A 321 8.80 -0.79 -14.93
C MET A 321 9.06 -2.17 -15.56
N ARG A 322 9.57 -2.23 -16.79
CA ARG A 322 9.80 -3.48 -17.50
C ARG A 322 10.81 -4.37 -16.79
N GLY A 323 10.63 -5.68 -16.84
CA GLY A 323 11.40 -6.67 -16.10
C GLY A 323 10.93 -6.90 -14.65
N THR A 324 9.77 -6.35 -14.28
CA THR A 324 9.05 -6.69 -13.04
C THR A 324 8.52 -8.13 -13.12
N SER A 325 8.34 -8.81 -11.98
CA SER A 325 7.82 -10.19 -11.93
C SER A 325 6.54 -10.35 -12.75
N PRO A 326 6.33 -11.50 -13.42
CA PRO A 326 5.08 -11.79 -14.12
C PRO A 326 3.92 -12.00 -13.13
N GLU A 327 2.70 -11.85 -13.62
CA GLU A 327 1.46 -12.05 -12.85
C GLU A 327 1.28 -13.51 -12.39
N LEU A 328 0.46 -13.69 -11.36
CA LEU A 328 0.12 -14.96 -10.75
C LEU A 328 -1.39 -15.20 -10.89
N LEU A 329 -1.79 -16.21 -11.68
CA LEU A 329 -3.20 -16.50 -11.92
C LEU A 329 -3.97 -16.90 -10.66
N ASN A 330 -3.29 -17.48 -9.68
CA ASN A 330 -3.90 -18.06 -8.49
C ASN A 330 -3.30 -17.56 -7.16
N ARG A 331 -2.85 -16.30 -7.13
CA ARG A 331 -2.45 -15.59 -5.91
C ARG A 331 -3.00 -14.18 -5.94
N SER A 332 -3.53 -13.67 -4.84
CA SER A 332 -4.25 -12.39 -4.78
C SER A 332 -3.37 -11.14 -4.78
N ILE A 333 -2.06 -11.29 -4.98
CA ILE A 333 -1.09 -10.19 -4.87
C ILE A 333 -0.88 -9.38 -6.15
N ASN A 334 -1.66 -9.62 -7.21
CA ASN A 334 -1.54 -8.87 -8.47
C ASN A 334 -2.16 -7.47 -8.34
N ALA A 335 -1.73 -6.55 -9.20
CA ALA A 335 -2.27 -5.20 -9.26
C ALA A 335 -2.51 -4.75 -10.71
N ALA A 336 -3.42 -3.80 -10.88
CA ALA A 336 -3.60 -3.06 -12.13
C ALA A 336 -2.65 -1.86 -12.18
N GLN A 337 -2.26 -1.43 -13.39
CA GLN A 337 -1.39 -0.26 -13.55
C GLN A 337 -2.01 1.04 -13.02
N ALA A 338 -3.35 1.14 -13.00
CA ALA A 338 -4.05 2.27 -12.40
C ALA A 338 -3.77 2.36 -10.90
N SER A 339 -3.89 1.23 -10.19
CA SER A 339 -3.56 1.12 -8.76
C SER A 339 -2.08 1.40 -8.50
N PHE A 340 -1.18 0.94 -9.39
CA PHE A 340 0.25 1.29 -9.34
C PHE A 340 0.46 2.80 -9.40
N LYS A 341 -0.13 3.49 -10.39
CA LYS A 341 0.00 4.94 -10.53
C LYS A 341 -0.54 5.64 -9.28
N THR A 342 -1.69 5.21 -8.76
CA THR A 342 -2.27 5.76 -7.54
C THR A 342 -1.35 5.65 -6.32
N MET A 343 -0.68 4.51 -6.11
CA MET A 343 0.23 4.36 -4.98
C MET A 343 1.57 5.08 -5.18
N LEU A 344 2.05 5.16 -6.42
CA LEU A 344 3.17 6.04 -6.74
C LEU A 344 2.80 7.52 -6.51
N PHE A 345 1.58 7.93 -6.82
CA PHE A 345 1.07 9.29 -6.56
C PHE A 345 1.18 9.63 -5.07
N THR A 346 0.70 8.74 -4.19
CA THR A 346 0.84 8.91 -2.74
C THR A 346 2.30 9.10 -2.32
N GLY A 347 3.20 8.27 -2.86
CA GLY A 347 4.64 8.39 -2.63
C GLY A 347 5.22 9.73 -3.04
N TYR A 348 4.88 10.21 -4.24
CA TYR A 348 5.33 11.52 -4.72
C TYR A 348 4.79 12.66 -3.87
N MET A 349 3.49 12.64 -3.55
CA MET A 349 2.85 13.72 -2.80
C MET A 349 3.18 13.70 -1.31
N GLN A 350 3.71 12.62 -0.75
CA GLN A 350 4.14 12.61 0.66
C GLN A 350 5.65 12.77 0.82
N ASN A 351 6.45 12.14 -0.05
CA ASN A 351 7.90 12.01 0.16
C ASN A 351 8.75 12.86 -0.78
N ILE A 352 8.22 13.32 -1.92
CA ILE A 352 9.01 13.98 -2.98
C ILE A 352 8.59 15.44 -3.17
N TRP A 353 7.30 15.70 -3.30
CA TRP A 353 6.70 17.03 -3.49
C TRP A 353 5.49 17.25 -2.56
N PRO A 354 5.69 17.21 -1.22
CA PRO A 354 4.60 17.37 -0.26
C PRO A 354 3.98 18.77 -0.20
N ASP A 355 4.61 19.74 -0.85
CA ASP A 355 4.12 21.11 -0.97
C ASP A 355 3.16 21.31 -2.17
N LEU A 356 3.05 20.33 -3.06
CA LEU A 356 2.11 20.38 -4.18
C LEU A 356 0.71 19.95 -3.75
N PRO A 357 -0.35 20.54 -4.34
CA PRO A 357 -1.69 20.03 -4.16
C PRO A 357 -1.83 18.58 -4.65
N PHE A 358 -2.58 17.79 -3.89
CA PHE A 358 -2.81 16.38 -4.17
C PHE A 358 -3.84 16.23 -5.30
N THR A 359 -3.33 16.01 -6.51
CA THR A 359 -4.14 15.71 -7.71
C THR A 359 -3.39 14.74 -8.63
N MET A 360 -4.11 13.82 -9.26
CA MET A 360 -3.56 12.93 -10.29
C MET A 360 -2.92 13.69 -11.47
N ALA A 361 -3.26 14.97 -11.65
CA ALA A 361 -2.67 15.84 -12.65
C ALA A 361 -1.14 15.94 -12.56
N VAL A 362 -0.54 15.66 -11.38
CA VAL A 362 0.92 15.60 -11.19
C VAL A 362 1.60 14.67 -12.21
N PHE A 363 0.91 13.61 -12.65
CA PHE A 363 1.46 12.67 -13.62
C PHE A 363 1.19 13.04 -15.09
N THR A 364 0.55 14.17 -15.37
CA THR A 364 0.35 14.62 -16.76
C THR A 364 1.68 14.72 -17.55
N PRO A 365 2.80 15.18 -16.96
CA PRO A 365 4.12 15.18 -17.62
C PRO A 365 4.86 13.82 -17.60
N PHE A 366 4.24 12.77 -17.06
CA PHE A 366 4.84 11.45 -16.91
C PHE A 366 4.42 10.50 -18.04
N GLU A 367 5.33 9.62 -18.40
CA GLU A 367 5.09 8.45 -19.23
C GLU A 367 5.38 7.20 -18.40
N PHE A 368 4.45 6.23 -18.39
CA PHE A 368 4.62 4.97 -17.68
C PHE A 368 4.73 3.83 -18.68
N ILE A 369 5.72 2.95 -18.49
CA ILE A 369 5.95 1.79 -19.34
C ILE A 369 5.92 0.55 -18.47
N PHE A 370 5.07 -0.41 -18.83
CA PHE A 370 4.91 -1.69 -18.14
C PHE A 370 5.03 -2.84 -19.13
N ASP A 371 5.42 -4.01 -18.65
CA ASP A 371 5.15 -5.25 -19.38
C ASP A 371 3.68 -5.66 -19.14
N ASN A 372 3.00 -6.09 -20.20
CA ASN A 372 1.69 -6.74 -20.07
C ASN A 372 1.86 -8.05 -19.29
N ASN A 373 0.85 -8.40 -18.47
CA ASN A 373 0.88 -9.59 -17.61
C ASN A 373 2.03 -9.57 -16.59
N SER A 374 2.46 -8.38 -16.16
CA SER A 374 3.35 -8.22 -15.00
C SER A 374 2.53 -8.11 -13.71
N LEU A 375 3.17 -8.34 -12.57
CA LEU A 375 2.56 -8.32 -11.24
C LEU A 375 1.85 -6.97 -10.92
N ILE A 376 2.29 -5.88 -11.55
CA ILE A 376 1.76 -4.52 -11.36
C ILE A 376 0.93 -4.01 -12.56
N ASN A 377 0.80 -4.82 -13.60
CA ASN A 377 -0.07 -4.59 -14.76
C ASN A 377 -0.69 -5.94 -15.15
N GLY A 378 -1.34 -6.55 -14.16
CA GLY A 378 -1.95 -7.87 -14.28
C GLY A 378 -3.22 -7.82 -15.14
N SER A 379 -3.51 -8.94 -15.78
CA SER A 379 -4.72 -9.16 -16.55
C SER A 379 -5.96 -9.17 -15.65
N PHE A 380 -7.13 -8.85 -16.22
CA PHE A 380 -8.41 -8.79 -15.51
C PHE A 380 -8.93 -10.14 -14.98
N GLU A 381 -8.20 -11.22 -15.25
CA GLU A 381 -8.48 -12.58 -14.76
C GLU A 381 -7.79 -12.87 -13.42
N THR A 382 -6.75 -12.11 -13.08
CA THR A 382 -5.99 -12.32 -11.84
C THR A 382 -6.74 -11.82 -10.60
N PRO A 383 -6.60 -12.50 -9.45
CA PRO A 383 -7.02 -11.95 -8.16
C PRO A 383 -6.07 -10.83 -7.70
N GLN A 384 -6.62 -9.79 -7.07
CA GLN A 384 -5.99 -8.52 -6.71
C GLN A 384 -6.30 -8.04 -5.27
N ALA A 385 -6.96 -8.82 -4.43
CA ALA A 385 -7.36 -8.38 -3.09
C ALA A 385 -6.18 -8.08 -2.15
N MET A 386 -5.03 -8.70 -2.41
CA MET A 386 -3.74 -8.47 -1.73
C MET A 386 -2.74 -7.72 -2.61
N SER A 387 -3.22 -6.93 -3.57
CA SER A 387 -2.40 -6.05 -4.44
C SER A 387 -1.44 -5.14 -3.65
N LEU A 388 -1.73 -4.92 -2.37
CA LEU A 388 -0.91 -4.18 -1.41
C LEU A 388 0.54 -4.67 -1.32
N ILE A 389 0.80 -5.97 -1.52
CA ILE A 389 2.16 -6.54 -1.40
C ILE A 389 3.15 -5.87 -2.36
N PRO A 390 2.91 -5.84 -3.69
CA PRO A 390 3.72 -5.01 -4.57
C PRO A 390 3.41 -3.52 -4.46
N LEU A 391 2.17 -3.11 -4.21
CA LEU A 391 1.76 -1.70 -4.31
C LEU A 391 2.33 -0.81 -3.19
N PHE A 392 2.45 -1.28 -1.95
CA PHE A 392 3.05 -0.46 -0.89
C PHE A 392 4.50 -0.10 -1.18
N LYS A 393 5.26 -1.00 -1.82
CA LYS A 393 6.64 -0.72 -2.26
C LYS A 393 6.70 0.44 -3.26
N THR A 394 5.64 0.66 -4.04
CA THR A 394 5.60 1.73 -5.04
C THR A 394 5.55 3.13 -4.42
N MET A 395 5.09 3.27 -3.17
CA MET A 395 5.05 4.54 -2.45
C MET A 395 6.45 5.04 -2.08
N THR A 396 7.40 4.14 -1.87
CA THR A 396 8.73 4.47 -1.35
C THR A 396 9.85 4.23 -2.36
N ILE A 397 9.65 3.35 -3.36
CA ILE A 397 10.68 2.97 -4.33
C ILE A 397 11.25 4.17 -5.10
N ALA A 398 10.42 5.19 -5.39
CA ALA A 398 10.84 6.39 -6.10
C ALA A 398 11.74 7.32 -5.26
N CYS A 399 11.76 7.18 -3.92
CA CYS A 399 12.62 7.97 -3.05
C CYS A 399 14.11 7.82 -3.41
N ILE A 400 14.53 6.62 -3.84
CA ILE A 400 15.93 6.34 -4.21
C ILE A 400 16.36 7.08 -5.49
N PRO A 401 15.72 6.89 -6.66
CA PRO A 401 16.09 7.60 -7.87
C PRO A 401 15.89 9.11 -7.73
N MET A 402 14.81 9.56 -7.07
CA MET A 402 14.57 10.99 -6.87
C MET A 402 15.58 11.63 -5.92
N ALA A 403 16.05 10.94 -4.88
CA ALA A 403 17.16 11.43 -4.06
C ALA A 403 18.44 11.63 -4.87
N LYS A 404 18.74 10.75 -5.83
CA LYS A 404 19.91 10.88 -6.71
C LYS A 404 19.79 12.07 -7.66
N PHE A 405 18.60 12.31 -8.24
CA PHE A 405 18.36 13.50 -9.04
C PHE A 405 18.46 14.78 -8.21
N ASN A 406 17.78 14.82 -7.06
CA ASN A 406 17.75 15.96 -6.14
C ASN A 406 19.10 16.27 -5.49
N PHE A 407 20.02 15.30 -5.43
CA PHE A 407 21.37 15.51 -4.90
C PHE A 407 22.10 16.63 -5.65
N SER A 408 21.88 16.73 -6.96
CA SER A 408 22.55 17.69 -7.85
C SER A 408 21.84 19.05 -7.93
N LEU A 409 20.68 19.20 -7.26
CA LEU A 409 19.90 20.43 -7.33
C LEU A 409 20.30 21.42 -6.22
N PRO A 410 20.40 22.72 -6.54
CA PRO A 410 20.64 23.75 -5.54
C PRO A 410 19.42 23.97 -4.64
N GLN A 411 18.21 23.88 -5.21
CA GLN A 411 16.95 23.98 -4.48
C GLN A 411 16.34 22.58 -4.32
N ARG A 412 16.03 22.20 -3.08
CA ARG A 412 15.31 20.97 -2.75
C ARG A 412 13.95 21.34 -2.19
N TYR A 413 12.90 20.72 -2.70
CA TYR A 413 11.50 20.99 -2.29
C TYR A 413 11.09 20.18 -1.04
N THR A 414 11.81 19.11 -0.75
CA THR A 414 11.64 18.28 0.45
C THR A 414 13.00 17.81 0.97
N ALA A 415 13.02 17.35 2.22
CA ALA A 415 14.17 16.64 2.75
C ALA A 415 14.43 15.36 1.94
N ILE A 416 15.70 14.99 1.77
CA ILE A 416 16.03 13.66 1.23
C ILE A 416 15.64 12.64 2.31
N VAL A 417 14.74 11.73 1.99
CA VAL A 417 14.22 10.71 2.90
C VAL A 417 14.60 9.34 2.34
N ALA A 418 15.24 8.50 3.16
CA ALA A 418 15.39 7.09 2.83
C ALA A 418 13.99 6.43 2.78
N PRO A 419 13.79 5.38 1.97
CA PRO A 419 12.53 4.64 1.94
C PRO A 419 11.94 4.38 3.34
N GLN A 420 10.67 4.74 3.53
CA GLN A 420 9.94 4.41 4.75
C GLN A 420 9.65 2.90 4.81
N TYR A 421 9.21 2.41 5.97
CA TYR A 421 8.72 1.03 6.04
C TYR A 421 7.45 0.89 5.20
N ASP A 422 7.43 -0.11 4.31
CA ASP A 422 6.42 -0.23 3.26
C ASP A 422 5.77 -1.62 3.21
N GLN A 423 5.81 -2.37 4.31
CA GLN A 423 5.10 -3.64 4.48
C GLN A 423 4.42 -3.68 5.84
N PRO A 424 3.26 -3.01 5.95
CA PRO A 424 2.56 -2.85 7.21
C PRO A 424 2.30 -4.17 7.95
N ALA A 425 2.75 -4.28 9.20
CA ALA A 425 2.58 -5.49 9.99
C ALA A 425 1.36 -5.38 10.92
N THR A 426 0.22 -5.89 10.46
CA THR A 426 -1.03 -5.95 11.24
C THR A 426 -1.63 -7.35 11.19
N LEU A 427 -2.41 -7.69 12.22
CA LEU A 427 -3.36 -8.80 12.14
C LEU A 427 -4.63 -8.32 11.44
N ILE A 428 -5.11 -9.17 10.56
CA ILE A 428 -6.49 -9.14 10.07
C ILE A 428 -7.22 -10.24 10.84
N TYR A 429 -8.45 -10.00 11.24
CA TYR A 429 -9.17 -10.84 12.18
C TYR A 429 -10.59 -11.15 11.69
N GLY A 430 -11.19 -12.17 12.31
CA GLY A 430 -12.61 -12.41 12.16
C GLY A 430 -13.13 -13.56 13.01
N GLY A 431 -14.45 -13.64 13.08
CA GLY A 431 -15.16 -14.63 13.89
C GLY A 431 -16.37 -14.01 14.58
N LEU A 432 -16.63 -14.46 15.79
CA LEU A 432 -17.66 -13.93 16.68
C LEU A 432 -17.03 -13.02 17.73
N THR A 433 -17.63 -11.85 17.97
CA THR A 433 -17.26 -11.00 19.09
C THR A 433 -17.72 -11.60 20.42
N GLN A 434 -17.23 -11.05 21.53
CA GLN A 434 -17.71 -11.33 22.89
C GLN A 434 -19.20 -11.00 23.10
N HIS A 435 -19.78 -10.23 22.18
CA HIS A 435 -21.20 -9.84 22.17
C HIS A 435 -22.05 -10.75 21.27
N GLY A 436 -21.43 -11.74 20.60
CA GLY A 436 -22.12 -12.70 19.73
C GLY A 436 -22.40 -12.18 18.31
N GLU A 437 -21.73 -11.11 17.88
CA GLU A 437 -21.86 -10.55 16.54
C GLU A 437 -20.76 -11.10 15.61
N TYR A 438 -21.08 -11.33 14.33
CA TYR A 438 -20.05 -11.67 13.34
C TYR A 438 -19.25 -10.45 12.96
N VAL A 439 -17.93 -10.62 12.83
CA VAL A 439 -17.03 -9.56 12.39
C VAL A 439 -15.92 -10.12 11.51
N GLY A 440 -15.46 -9.30 10.57
CA GLY A 440 -14.20 -9.46 9.86
C GLY A 440 -13.64 -8.07 9.60
N ASN A 441 -12.39 -7.82 10.00
CA ASN A 441 -11.74 -6.54 9.73
C ASN A 441 -10.22 -6.62 9.91
N PHE A 442 -9.54 -5.49 9.71
CA PHE A 442 -8.15 -5.32 10.11
C PHE A 442 -8.03 -4.31 11.25
N CYS A 443 -6.82 -4.15 11.74
CA CYS A 443 -6.53 -3.42 12.96
C CYS A 443 -5.79 -2.09 12.70
N ALA A 444 -6.13 -1.05 13.46
CA ALA A 444 -5.57 0.30 13.31
C ALA A 444 -4.09 0.42 13.71
N ASP A 445 -3.55 -0.60 14.39
CA ASP A 445 -2.11 -0.76 14.64
C ASP A 445 -1.28 -0.98 13.36
N ILE A 446 -1.93 -1.02 12.20
CA ILE A 446 -1.24 -0.86 10.94
C ILE A 446 -0.48 0.48 10.91
N ASN A 447 -0.96 1.53 11.56
CA ASN A 447 -0.56 2.91 11.30
C ASN A 447 0.80 3.34 11.90
N GLY A 448 1.31 2.68 12.94
CA GLY A 448 2.51 3.15 13.65
C GLY A 448 3.81 2.59 13.08
N MET A 449 4.14 2.97 11.85
CA MET A 449 5.39 2.58 11.19
C MET A 449 6.53 3.56 11.47
N GLY A 450 7.75 3.02 11.50
CA GLY A 450 8.96 3.82 11.57
C GLY A 450 9.30 4.45 10.22
N GLN A 451 9.55 5.76 10.21
CA GLN A 451 9.94 6.45 8.98
C GLN A 451 11.41 6.21 8.61
N GLY A 452 11.76 6.41 7.34
CA GLY A 452 13.16 6.36 6.90
C GLY A 452 14.01 7.50 7.45
N GLY A 453 15.31 7.25 7.60
CA GLY A 453 16.28 8.27 8.00
C GLY A 453 16.29 9.43 7.00
N ARG A 454 16.31 10.66 7.51
CA ARG A 454 16.28 11.87 6.68
C ARG A 454 17.70 12.40 6.51
N GLY A 455 17.96 13.14 5.44
CA GLY A 455 19.30 13.70 5.18
C GLY A 455 19.79 14.72 6.20
N HIS A 456 18.95 15.09 7.17
CA HIS A 456 19.21 16.14 8.16
C HIS A 456 18.80 15.79 9.59
N ARG A 457 18.12 14.64 9.81
CA ARG A 457 17.72 14.14 11.14
C ARG A 457 17.27 12.68 11.04
N ASP A 458 17.14 12.01 12.17
CA ASP A 458 16.60 10.65 12.24
C ASP A 458 15.13 10.58 11.78
N GLY A 459 14.70 9.38 11.39
CA GLY A 459 13.30 9.09 11.12
C GLY A 459 12.47 9.06 12.40
N GLU A 460 11.19 9.41 12.29
CA GLU A 460 10.24 9.40 13.41
C GLU A 460 9.77 7.98 13.74
N HIS A 461 9.67 7.69 15.04
CA HIS A 461 9.25 6.41 15.59
C HIS A 461 7.74 6.24 15.49
N SER A 462 7.28 5.10 14.97
CA SER A 462 5.90 4.64 15.02
C SER A 462 4.82 5.69 14.79
N VAL A 463 5.01 6.57 13.80
CA VAL A 463 4.17 7.77 13.63
C VAL A 463 3.12 7.61 12.53
N SER A 464 3.48 7.02 11.39
CA SER A 464 2.60 6.97 10.23
C SER A 464 3.02 5.92 9.21
N PRO A 465 2.07 5.27 8.51
CA PRO A 465 2.34 4.50 7.31
C PRO A 465 2.74 5.41 6.13
N PRO A 466 3.36 4.85 5.08
CA PRO A 466 3.65 5.59 3.85
C PRO A 466 2.39 5.87 2.98
N PHE A 467 1.21 5.40 3.40
CA PHE A 467 -0.05 5.62 2.69
C PHE A 467 -0.91 6.75 3.29
N ALA A 468 -0.74 7.06 4.57
CA ALA A 468 -1.50 8.08 5.31
C ALA A 468 -0.60 8.77 6.34
N ALA A 469 -0.33 10.07 6.19
CA ALA A 469 0.48 10.80 7.17
C ALA A 469 -0.31 11.25 8.41
N HIS A 470 -1.64 11.26 8.33
CA HIS A 470 -2.57 11.77 9.34
C HIS A 470 -3.54 10.67 9.79
N CYS A 471 -3.00 9.66 10.44
CA CYS A 471 -3.74 8.51 10.95
C CYS A 471 -3.36 8.25 12.41
N ASP A 472 -4.13 7.41 13.10
CA ASP A 472 -3.92 7.07 14.50
C ASP A 472 -3.82 5.55 14.67
N LEU A 473 -3.14 5.10 15.72
CA LEU A 473 -3.04 3.70 16.12
C LEU A 473 -4.33 3.15 16.74
N GLY A 474 -5.20 4.05 17.17
CA GLY A 474 -6.44 3.73 17.85
C GLY A 474 -6.24 3.34 19.30
N GLU A 475 -7.30 3.54 20.09
CA GLU A 475 -7.30 3.25 21.52
C GLU A 475 -7.49 1.76 21.80
N ILE A 476 -6.49 1.13 22.42
CA ILE A 476 -6.50 -0.31 22.71
C ILE A 476 -7.72 -0.68 23.58
N GLU A 477 -8.04 0.11 24.60
CA GLU A 477 -9.17 -0.17 25.49
C GLU A 477 -10.51 -0.19 24.74
N LEU A 478 -10.69 0.71 23.75
CA LEU A 478 -11.88 0.70 22.89
C LEU A 478 -11.92 -0.55 22.01
N MET A 479 -10.77 -0.96 21.47
CA MET A 479 -10.68 -2.18 20.68
C MET A 479 -11.00 -3.44 21.50
N GLU A 480 -10.49 -3.54 22.73
CA GLU A 480 -10.75 -4.70 23.61
C GLU A 480 -12.20 -4.75 24.13
N GLU A 481 -12.91 -3.62 24.14
CA GLU A 481 -14.34 -3.56 24.48
C GLU A 481 -15.22 -4.07 23.34
N ASP A 482 -14.86 -3.75 22.09
CA ASP A 482 -15.61 -4.12 20.89
C ASP A 482 -15.24 -5.53 20.35
N LEU A 483 -13.98 -5.94 20.53
CA LEU A 483 -13.41 -7.16 19.98
C LEU A 483 -12.88 -8.10 21.07
N PRO A 484 -12.90 -9.43 20.87
CA PRO A 484 -12.45 -10.39 21.88
C PRO A 484 -10.92 -10.45 21.96
N MET A 485 -10.23 -9.62 21.20
CA MET A 485 -8.79 -9.51 21.12
C MET A 485 -8.27 -8.78 22.37
N VAL A 486 -7.10 -9.19 22.84
CA VAL A 486 -6.38 -8.56 23.95
C VAL A 486 -4.95 -8.35 23.52
N ARG A 487 -4.40 -7.17 23.80
CA ARG A 487 -2.98 -6.87 23.57
C ARG A 487 -2.21 -6.95 24.87
N LEU A 488 -1.21 -7.82 24.88
CA LEU A 488 -0.35 -7.99 26.04
C LEU A 488 0.85 -7.03 25.94
N GLY A 489 0.70 -5.83 26.48
CA GLY A 489 1.75 -4.82 26.61
C GLY A 489 1.41 -3.47 25.97
N ALA A 490 2.11 -2.43 26.41
CA ALA A 490 2.16 -1.17 25.67
C ALA A 490 3.02 -1.37 24.41
N PHE A 491 2.76 -0.62 23.34
CA PHE A 491 3.55 -0.62 22.11
C PHE A 491 5.03 -0.29 22.39
N THR A 492 5.81 -1.31 22.74
CA THR A 492 7.23 -1.17 23.09
C THR A 492 8.02 -0.97 21.82
N LEU A 493 8.76 0.14 21.74
CA LEU A 493 9.64 0.38 20.61
C LEU A 493 10.66 -0.75 20.49
N ALA A 494 10.83 -1.20 19.25
CA ALA A 494 11.57 -2.39 18.90
C ALA A 494 13.09 -2.16 18.98
N ARG A 495 13.70 -2.17 20.18
CA ARG A 495 15.14 -1.89 20.38
C ARG A 495 16.03 -2.64 19.37
N ASP A 496 17.06 -1.95 18.89
CA ASP A 496 18.03 -2.42 17.89
C ASP A 496 17.44 -2.73 16.50
N ARG A 497 16.12 -2.56 16.28
CA ARG A 497 15.47 -2.83 15.00
C ARG A 497 15.23 -1.55 14.22
N VAL A 498 16.33 -0.99 13.70
CA VAL A 498 16.32 0.23 12.86
C VAL A 498 17.07 0.02 11.56
N GLY A 499 16.74 0.83 10.55
CA GLY A 499 17.66 1.11 9.45
C GLY A 499 18.81 1.99 9.95
N PHE A 500 19.98 1.40 10.17
CA PHE A 500 21.16 2.12 10.66
C PHE A 500 21.71 3.10 9.63
N GLY A 501 22.20 4.26 10.08
CA GLY A 501 22.90 5.21 9.22
C GLY A 501 23.46 6.37 10.02
N LYS A 502 24.10 7.33 9.33
CA LYS A 502 24.41 8.65 9.90
C LYS A 502 23.16 9.22 10.59
N MET A 503 22.04 9.17 9.87
CA MET A 503 20.71 9.33 10.43
C MET A 503 20.01 7.98 10.36
N ARG A 504 19.59 7.46 11.52
CA ARG A 504 18.85 6.19 11.59
C ARG A 504 17.40 6.40 11.16
N SER A 505 16.73 5.32 10.80
CA SER A 505 15.28 5.32 10.69
C SER A 505 14.62 5.50 12.07
N GLY A 506 13.31 5.73 12.06
CA GLY A 506 12.47 5.50 13.21
C GLY A 506 12.27 4.01 13.45
N LEU A 507 12.09 3.63 14.71
CA LEU A 507 11.68 2.29 15.13
C LEU A 507 10.17 2.11 14.87
N GLY A 508 9.78 0.87 14.63
CA GLY A 508 8.40 0.42 14.89
C GLY A 508 8.26 -0.10 16.32
N TYR A 509 7.15 -0.78 16.63
CA TYR A 509 6.90 -1.39 17.94
C TYR A 509 6.59 -2.88 17.85
N GLU A 510 6.75 -3.57 18.98
CA GLU A 510 6.31 -4.95 19.15
C GLU A 510 4.80 -5.05 19.44
N GLN A 511 4.23 -6.17 19.01
CA GLN A 511 2.83 -6.50 19.19
C GLN A 511 2.72 -7.93 19.68
N ILE A 512 2.01 -8.13 20.80
CA ILE A 512 1.67 -9.45 21.34
C ILE A 512 0.16 -9.51 21.45
N HIS A 513 -0.47 -10.20 20.51
CA HIS A 513 -1.92 -10.35 20.41
C HIS A 513 -2.37 -11.69 20.94
N THR A 514 -3.51 -11.69 21.63
CA THR A 514 -4.23 -12.89 22.05
C THR A 514 -5.73 -12.62 22.00
N PHE A 515 -6.57 -13.58 22.38
CA PHE A 515 -8.01 -13.35 22.47
C PHE A 515 -8.66 -14.17 23.60
N ARG A 516 -9.83 -13.73 24.05
CA ARG A 516 -10.66 -14.37 25.09
C ARG A 516 -12.15 -14.11 24.86
N ARG A 517 -13.01 -14.88 25.54
CA ARG A 517 -14.47 -14.66 25.58
C ARG A 517 -15.18 -14.72 24.23
N SER A 518 -14.61 -15.41 23.25
CA SER A 518 -15.27 -15.77 22.00
C SER A 518 -15.27 -17.27 21.79
N GLY A 519 -16.34 -17.80 21.20
CA GLY A 519 -16.44 -19.22 20.80
C GLY A 519 -15.86 -19.51 19.42
N LEU A 520 -15.55 -18.48 18.63
CA LEU A 520 -15.00 -18.60 17.28
C LEU A 520 -14.18 -17.35 16.95
N TRP A 521 -12.86 -17.47 16.88
CA TRP A 521 -12.00 -16.35 16.55
C TRP A 521 -10.77 -16.83 15.79
N GLY A 522 -10.25 -15.99 14.91
CA GLY A 522 -9.06 -16.29 14.14
C GLY A 522 -8.36 -15.05 13.61
N PHE A 523 -7.17 -15.28 13.09
CA PHE A 523 -6.29 -14.27 12.57
C PHE A 523 -5.74 -14.66 11.20
N MET A 524 -5.35 -13.67 10.41
CA MET A 524 -4.52 -13.78 9.21
C MET A 524 -3.54 -12.60 9.18
N THR A 525 -2.62 -12.59 8.22
CA THR A 525 -1.74 -11.45 7.97
C THR A 525 -1.57 -11.19 6.48
N GLY A 526 -1.34 -9.92 6.14
CA GLY A 526 -1.16 -9.44 4.78
C GLY A 526 0.16 -8.74 4.53
N CYS A 527 1.27 -9.29 5.04
CA CYS A 527 2.56 -8.63 5.10
C CYS A 527 3.68 -9.50 4.51
N SER A 528 4.67 -8.87 3.86
CA SER A 528 5.94 -9.48 3.45
C SER A 528 7.11 -8.83 4.20
N GLY A 529 8.35 -9.30 4.02
CA GLY A 529 9.55 -8.71 4.63
C GLY A 529 10.20 -9.51 5.78
N SER A 530 9.98 -10.81 5.83
CA SER A 530 10.53 -11.71 6.86
C SER A 530 11.86 -12.35 6.49
N LEU A 531 12.14 -12.45 5.20
CA LEU A 531 13.34 -13.05 4.61
C LEU A 531 14.17 -12.03 3.84
N PHE A 532 13.54 -10.98 3.32
CA PHE A 532 14.22 -9.87 2.66
C PHE A 532 13.76 -8.54 3.26
N SER A 533 14.70 -7.64 3.56
CA SER A 533 14.39 -6.33 4.12
C SER A 533 13.42 -5.55 3.24
N SER A 534 12.38 -4.98 3.86
CA SER A 534 11.39 -4.26 3.07
C SER A 534 11.85 -2.85 2.68
N ALA A 535 12.41 -2.09 3.62
CA ALA A 535 12.84 -0.71 3.38
C ALA A 535 14.33 -0.65 3.05
N MET A 536 14.64 -0.20 1.84
CA MET A 536 16.01 -0.07 1.34
C MET A 536 16.72 1.18 1.92
N PRO A 537 18.05 1.14 2.09
CA PRO A 537 18.81 2.29 2.59
C PRO A 537 19.05 3.38 1.54
N LEU A 538 19.58 4.51 2.00
CA LEU A 538 20.02 5.59 1.14
C LEU A 538 21.43 6.10 1.48
N PHE A 539 22.25 6.31 0.45
CA PHE A 539 23.57 6.95 0.51
C PHE A 539 24.54 6.40 1.59
N GLY A 540 24.56 5.08 1.78
CA GLY A 540 25.50 4.41 2.69
C GLY A 540 24.91 3.96 4.03
N GLY A 541 23.61 4.17 4.24
CA GLY A 541 22.89 3.54 5.36
C GLY A 541 22.64 2.04 5.14
N TYR A 542 21.97 1.42 6.10
CA TYR A 542 21.53 0.02 6.12
C TYR A 542 20.01 -0.08 5.99
N ALA A 543 19.57 -1.19 5.37
CA ALA A 543 18.16 -1.51 5.24
C ALA A 543 17.53 -1.72 6.62
N SER A 544 16.21 -1.72 6.67
CA SER A 544 15.50 -2.20 7.86
C SER A 544 15.85 -3.68 8.12
N PRO A 545 15.73 -4.15 9.37
CA PRO A 545 15.69 -5.58 9.66
C PRO A 545 14.58 -6.32 8.90
N THR A 546 14.63 -7.65 8.94
CA THR A 546 13.50 -8.51 8.59
C THR A 546 12.66 -8.81 9.82
N TYR A 547 11.36 -8.98 9.62
CA TYR A 547 10.40 -9.17 10.71
C TYR A 547 9.62 -10.48 10.50
N PRO A 548 9.79 -11.50 11.35
CA PRO A 548 9.02 -12.73 11.28
C PRO A 548 7.72 -12.64 12.10
N LEU A 549 6.81 -13.58 11.85
CA LEU A 549 5.66 -13.86 12.71
C LEU A 549 6.04 -14.93 13.73
N CYS A 550 5.93 -14.61 15.01
CA CYS A 550 6.17 -15.56 16.11
C CYS A 550 4.84 -16.00 16.71
N LYS A 551 4.72 -17.29 17.04
CA LYS A 551 3.51 -17.84 17.68
C LYS A 551 3.88 -18.70 18.88
N ILE A 552 3.09 -18.57 19.95
CA ILE A 552 3.13 -19.47 21.12
C ILE A 552 1.75 -20.11 21.24
N LYS A 553 1.68 -21.41 20.94
CA LYS A 553 0.43 -22.19 20.88
C LYS A 553 0.39 -23.27 21.95
N GLY A 554 -0.78 -23.86 22.17
CA GLY A 554 -0.97 -24.94 23.17
C GLY A 554 -0.95 -24.47 24.62
N ILE A 555 -1.11 -23.17 24.85
CA ILE A 555 -1.25 -22.55 26.17
C ILE A 555 -2.48 -21.68 26.21
N ASN A 556 -2.87 -21.30 27.43
CA ASN A 556 -3.75 -20.18 27.67
C ASN A 556 -3.01 -19.16 28.52
N ILE A 557 -2.55 -18.07 27.91
CA ILE A 557 -1.75 -17.04 28.60
C ILE A 557 -2.46 -16.44 29.82
N PHE A 558 -3.79 -16.42 29.85
CA PHE A 558 -4.54 -15.90 31.00
C PHE A 558 -4.40 -16.81 32.23
N ASP A 559 -4.25 -18.12 32.03
CA ASP A 559 -3.98 -19.06 33.12
C ASP A 559 -2.53 -18.92 33.61
N GLU A 560 -1.58 -18.72 32.70
CA GLU A 560 -0.17 -18.47 33.07
C GLU A 560 0.00 -17.15 33.81
N LEU A 561 -0.60 -16.06 33.35
CA LEU A 561 -0.55 -14.76 34.05
C LEU A 561 -1.21 -14.82 35.44
N LYS A 562 -2.20 -15.70 35.63
CA LYS A 562 -2.85 -15.89 36.92
C LYS A 562 -1.99 -16.71 37.89
N ASN A 563 -1.31 -17.74 37.39
CA ASN A 563 -0.63 -18.73 38.23
C ASN A 563 0.87 -18.46 38.38
N ASN A 564 1.53 -17.98 37.33
CA ASN A 564 2.98 -17.78 37.22
C ASN A 564 3.32 -16.46 36.47
N PRO A 565 2.81 -15.29 36.91
CA PRO A 565 2.97 -14.02 36.18
C PRO A 565 4.43 -13.64 35.89
N GLU A 566 5.37 -14.06 36.73
CA GLU A 566 6.81 -13.81 36.58
C GLU A 566 7.45 -14.47 35.35
N LYS A 567 6.79 -15.48 34.78
CA LYS A 567 7.22 -16.18 33.56
C LYS A 567 7.00 -15.35 32.30
N PHE A 568 6.03 -14.44 32.29
CA PHE A 568 5.74 -13.63 31.11
C PHE A 568 6.62 -12.38 31.06
N LYS A 569 7.07 -12.05 29.84
CA LYS A 569 7.90 -10.89 29.53
C LYS A 569 7.26 -10.13 28.38
N PHE A 570 7.25 -8.81 28.45
CA PHE A 570 6.75 -7.94 27.39
C PHE A 570 7.83 -7.69 26.33
N ASP A 571 8.47 -8.77 25.87
CA ASP A 571 9.52 -8.74 24.86
C ASP A 571 9.45 -10.04 24.04
N VAL A 572 9.20 -9.91 22.74
CA VAL A 572 9.01 -11.06 21.85
C VAL A 572 10.30 -11.90 21.74
N ILE A 573 11.47 -11.26 21.74
CA ILE A 573 12.76 -11.94 21.59
C ILE A 573 13.07 -12.76 22.85
N GLU A 574 12.88 -12.20 24.04
CA GLU A 574 13.08 -12.89 25.31
C GLU A 574 12.12 -14.07 25.45
N LEU A 575 10.83 -13.90 25.14
CA LEU A 575 9.84 -14.99 25.19
C LEU A 575 10.22 -16.15 24.26
N MET A 576 10.65 -15.85 23.03
CA MET A 576 11.00 -16.88 22.05
C MET A 576 12.33 -17.58 22.36
N ASN A 577 13.28 -16.88 22.98
CA ASN A 577 14.59 -17.43 23.34
C ASN A 577 14.56 -18.21 24.67
N THR A 578 13.82 -17.74 25.66
CA THR A 578 13.78 -18.36 27.00
C THR A 578 12.71 -19.46 27.11
N GLN A 579 11.67 -19.39 26.29
CA GLN A 579 10.57 -20.35 26.22
C GLN A 579 10.00 -20.74 27.60
N PRO A 580 9.48 -19.77 28.36
CA PRO A 580 9.21 -19.94 29.80
C PRO A 580 7.99 -20.82 30.11
N PHE A 581 7.08 -21.02 29.15
CA PHE A 581 5.87 -21.83 29.31
C PHE A 581 6.11 -23.29 28.96
N GLU A 582 5.93 -24.18 29.94
CA GLU A 582 6.07 -25.61 29.78
C GLU A 582 4.98 -26.17 28.85
N ASN A 583 5.34 -27.08 27.95
CA ASN A 583 4.45 -27.71 26.96
C ASN A 583 3.86 -26.78 25.88
N ALA A 584 4.24 -25.49 25.88
CA ALA A 584 3.90 -24.57 24.81
C ALA A 584 4.66 -24.91 23.52
N GLN A 585 4.07 -24.57 22.37
CA GLN A 585 4.68 -24.70 21.06
C GLN A 585 5.13 -23.33 20.56
N TYR A 586 6.44 -23.13 20.50
CA TYR A 586 7.08 -21.92 19.98
C TYR A 586 7.41 -22.11 18.51
N SER A 587 7.02 -21.15 17.68
CA SER A 587 7.31 -21.22 16.25
C SER A 587 7.53 -19.84 15.64
N THR A 588 8.39 -19.79 14.62
CA THR A 588 8.71 -18.59 13.84
C THR A 588 8.36 -18.86 12.38
N HIS A 589 7.65 -17.94 11.76
CA HIS A 589 7.09 -18.07 10.42
C HIS A 589 7.44 -16.84 9.57
N ASN A 590 7.24 -16.97 8.25
CA ASN A 590 7.10 -15.79 7.43
C ASN A 590 5.85 -14.98 7.84
N MET A 591 5.81 -13.70 7.48
CA MET A 591 4.69 -12.81 7.79
C MET A 591 3.45 -13.07 6.92
N GLY A 592 3.50 -13.95 5.92
CA GLY A 592 2.33 -14.36 5.15
C GLY A 592 1.56 -15.46 5.88
N MET A 593 0.30 -15.20 6.25
CA MET A 593 -0.54 -16.17 6.95
C MET A 593 -1.97 -16.10 6.41
N THR A 594 -2.46 -17.20 5.83
CA THR A 594 -3.89 -17.42 5.56
C THR A 594 -4.66 -17.54 6.88
N PHE A 595 -5.96 -17.29 6.87
CA PHE A 595 -6.80 -17.32 8.05
C PHE A 595 -6.69 -18.66 8.80
N GLU A 596 -6.32 -18.56 10.08
CA GLU A 596 -6.32 -19.68 11.01
C GLU A 596 -7.19 -19.37 12.23
N LEU A 597 -7.93 -20.38 12.68
CA LEU A 597 -8.61 -20.31 13.96
C LEU A 597 -7.60 -20.38 15.09
N ALA A 598 -7.75 -19.48 16.05
CA ALA A 598 -6.91 -19.42 17.24
C ALA A 598 -7.63 -20.11 18.42
N GLN A 599 -6.88 -20.67 19.36
CA GLN A 599 -7.42 -21.11 20.65
C GLN A 599 -7.28 -19.98 21.70
N PRO A 600 -8.23 -19.85 22.64
CA PRO A 600 -8.18 -18.78 23.63
C PRO A 600 -6.85 -18.76 24.40
N GLY A 601 -6.23 -17.58 24.47
CA GLY A 601 -4.97 -17.38 25.16
C GLY A 601 -3.70 -17.78 24.39
N GLU A 602 -3.80 -18.26 23.13
CA GLU A 602 -2.63 -18.39 22.25
C GLU A 602 -2.07 -17.01 21.88
N LEU A 603 -0.76 -16.94 21.64
CA LEU A 603 -0.06 -15.68 21.36
C LEU A 603 0.35 -15.59 19.90
N TYR A 604 0.04 -14.46 19.27
CA TYR A 604 0.46 -14.05 17.94
C TYR A 604 1.30 -12.79 18.06
N MET A 605 2.57 -12.88 17.69
CA MET A 605 3.56 -11.86 17.98
C MET A 605 4.25 -11.39 16.70
N MET A 606 4.33 -10.08 16.52
CA MET A 606 4.95 -9.45 15.36
C MET A 606 5.51 -8.08 15.74
N CYS A 607 6.18 -7.44 14.79
CA CYS A 607 6.78 -6.13 14.98
C CYS A 607 6.39 -5.23 13.80
N GLN A 608 5.91 -4.02 14.08
CA GLN A 608 5.89 -2.98 13.07
C GLN A 608 7.32 -2.64 12.66
N GLY A 609 7.53 -2.40 11.38
CA GLY A 609 8.87 -2.23 10.86
C GLY A 609 9.38 -0.80 10.87
N ALA A 610 10.70 -0.72 10.74
CA ALA A 610 11.47 0.49 10.59
C ALA A 610 11.77 0.81 9.11
N GLY A 611 11.95 2.09 8.78
CA GLY A 611 12.42 2.50 7.44
C GLY A 611 13.91 2.20 7.19
N GLY A 612 14.43 2.63 6.05
CA GLY A 612 15.85 2.55 5.73
C GLY A 612 16.68 3.64 6.41
N GLY A 613 17.96 3.37 6.67
CA GLY A 613 18.90 4.36 7.20
C GLY A 613 19.49 5.27 6.13
N TYR A 614 19.93 6.47 6.53
CA TYR A 614 20.58 7.45 5.66
C TYR A 614 22.04 7.68 6.06
N GLY A 615 22.97 7.56 5.09
CA GLY A 615 24.38 7.89 5.29
C GLY A 615 25.18 6.83 6.06
N ASP A 616 26.51 6.89 5.96
CA ASP A 616 27.42 5.94 6.63
C ASP A 616 27.32 6.05 8.16
N VAL A 617 27.15 4.91 8.83
CA VAL A 617 27.08 4.78 10.31
C VAL A 617 28.30 5.38 11.02
N LEU A 618 29.49 5.37 10.41
CA LEU A 618 30.69 5.96 11.02
C LEU A 618 30.66 7.50 11.05
N GLN A 619 29.66 8.13 10.41
CA GLN A 619 29.44 9.57 10.40
C GLN A 619 28.36 10.02 11.38
N ARG A 620 27.70 9.10 12.10
CA ARG A 620 26.76 9.48 13.16
C ARG A 620 27.52 10.16 14.29
N GLU A 621 26.99 11.25 14.82
CA GLU A 621 27.63 11.95 15.94
C GLU A 621 27.59 11.06 17.19
N PRO A 622 28.72 10.85 17.91
CA PRO A 622 28.73 10.01 19.10
C PRO A 622 27.71 10.44 20.17
N ALA A 623 27.43 11.74 20.29
CA ALA A 623 26.41 12.25 21.19
C ALA A 623 25.00 11.76 20.83
N GLN A 624 24.68 11.62 19.53
CA GLN A 624 23.40 11.07 19.10
C GLN A 624 23.30 9.56 19.36
N VAL A 625 24.43 8.84 19.25
CA VAL A 625 24.49 7.42 19.64
C VAL A 625 24.23 7.26 21.14
N MET A 626 24.77 8.16 21.97
CA MET A 626 24.48 8.14 23.40
C MET A 626 23.02 8.47 23.71
N GLN A 627 22.42 9.43 23.01
CA GLN A 627 21.00 9.70 23.13
C GLN A 627 20.16 8.45 22.80
N ASP A 628 20.51 7.73 21.73
CA ASP A 628 19.81 6.48 21.38
C ASP A 628 19.93 5.40 22.48
N ILE A 629 21.06 5.32 23.19
CA ILE A 629 21.23 4.41 24.35
C ILE A 629 20.41 4.91 25.55
N GLU A 630 20.39 6.21 25.80
CA GLU A 630 19.64 6.81 26.92
C GLU A 630 18.14 6.61 26.78
N GLU A 631 17.64 6.61 25.54
CA GLU A 631 16.25 6.37 25.16
C GLU A 631 15.92 4.88 24.95
N ASP A 632 16.87 3.96 25.22
CA ASP A 632 16.75 2.50 25.03
C ASP A 632 16.34 2.07 23.60
N LEU A 633 16.73 2.88 22.60
CA LEU A 633 16.46 2.62 21.19
C LEU A 633 17.47 1.67 20.57
N ILE A 634 18.71 1.70 21.08
CA ILE A 634 19.78 0.78 20.73
C ILE A 634 20.50 0.27 21.97
N SER A 635 21.10 -0.91 21.87
CA SER A 635 21.94 -1.50 22.91
C SER A 635 23.39 -0.95 22.88
N PRO A 636 24.13 -1.10 24.01
CA PRO A 636 25.57 -0.83 24.06
C PRO A 636 26.37 -1.58 22.98
N ASP A 637 25.96 -2.81 22.65
CA ASP A 637 26.61 -3.62 21.64
C ASP A 637 26.41 -3.02 20.25
N THR A 638 25.18 -2.58 19.91
CA THR A 638 24.94 -1.83 18.66
C THR A 638 25.78 -0.56 18.56
N ALA A 639 25.91 0.21 19.64
CA ALA A 639 26.73 1.43 19.64
C ALA A 639 28.21 1.13 19.34
N ARG A 640 28.76 0.05 19.89
CA ARG A 640 30.14 -0.38 19.66
C ARG A 640 30.35 -1.04 18.30
N ASP A 641 29.45 -1.93 17.91
CA ASP A 641 29.65 -2.80 16.76
C ASP A 641 29.22 -2.18 15.44
N ILE A 642 28.19 -1.33 15.46
CA ILE A 642 27.67 -0.67 14.26
C ILE A 642 28.25 0.74 14.13
N TYR A 643 28.08 1.57 15.17
CA TYR A 643 28.49 2.98 15.14
C TYR A 643 29.95 3.23 15.51
N LYS A 644 30.62 2.19 16.03
CA LYS A 644 32.01 2.23 16.48
C LYS A 644 32.24 3.32 17.55
N VAL A 645 31.31 3.45 18.50
CA VAL A 645 31.39 4.39 19.61
C VAL A 645 31.82 3.65 20.88
N VAL A 646 32.86 4.17 21.53
CA VAL A 646 33.40 3.67 22.80
C VAL A 646 32.96 4.61 23.91
N PHE A 647 32.39 4.05 24.97
CA PHE A 647 31.91 4.81 26.13
C PHE A 647 31.99 3.96 27.39
N ASP A 648 32.07 4.61 28.54
CA ASP A 648 31.96 3.97 29.85
C ASP A 648 30.49 3.69 30.16
N GLU A 649 30.11 2.41 30.30
CA GLU A 649 28.69 2.02 30.48
C GLU A 649 28.06 2.59 31.74
N ARG A 650 28.87 2.87 32.77
CA ARG A 650 28.37 3.38 34.05
C ARG A 650 28.10 4.87 34.02
N SER A 651 29.03 5.66 33.52
CA SER A 651 28.95 7.12 33.46
C SER A 651 28.31 7.63 32.17
N ARG A 652 28.18 6.78 31.15
CA ARG A 652 27.71 7.10 29.79
C ARG A 652 28.56 8.17 29.09
N ILE A 653 29.79 8.38 29.56
CA ILE A 653 30.72 9.34 28.95
C ILE A 653 31.42 8.66 27.76
N VAL A 654 31.37 9.32 26.60
CA VAL A 654 32.06 8.90 25.39
C VAL A 654 33.57 9.08 25.54
N ASP A 655 34.33 8.05 25.21
CA ASP A 655 35.77 8.15 24.98
C ASP A 655 36.01 8.58 23.53
N VAL A 656 36.30 9.87 23.35
CA VAL A 656 36.45 10.49 22.03
C VAL A 656 37.63 9.90 21.27
N ASP A 657 38.76 9.69 21.94
CA ASP A 657 39.99 9.20 21.32
C ASP A 657 39.84 7.73 20.94
N ALA A 658 39.30 6.90 21.83
CA ALA A 658 39.04 5.49 21.54
C ALA A 658 37.96 5.32 20.45
N THR A 659 36.93 6.17 20.43
CA THR A 659 35.91 6.18 19.36
C THR A 659 36.54 6.52 18.01
N GLN A 660 37.39 7.55 17.95
CA GLN A 660 38.06 7.93 16.71
C GLN A 660 38.99 6.81 16.23
N GLN A 661 39.77 6.22 17.14
CA GLN A 661 40.64 5.08 16.83
C GLN A 661 39.83 3.89 16.29
N LEU A 662 38.72 3.51 16.93
CA LEU A 662 37.89 2.40 16.51
C LEU A 662 37.25 2.64 15.13
N ARG A 663 36.84 3.89 14.84
CA ARG A 663 36.34 4.29 13.52
C ARG A 663 37.43 4.24 12.45
N ASP A 664 38.65 4.66 12.76
CA ASP A 664 39.79 4.58 11.84
C ASP A 664 40.23 3.14 11.59
N ASP A 665 40.19 2.28 12.60
CA ASP A 665 40.43 0.84 12.49
C ASP A 665 39.40 0.20 11.54
N GLU A 666 38.12 0.50 11.72
CA GLU A 666 37.06 0.00 10.84
C GLU A 666 37.16 0.56 9.42
N ARG A 667 37.57 1.83 9.22
CA ARG A 667 37.88 2.36 7.87
C ARG A 667 39.01 1.58 7.21
N ARG A 668 40.09 1.27 7.93
CA ARG A 668 41.18 0.44 7.40
C ARG A 668 40.71 -0.98 7.11
N ALA A 669 39.88 -1.56 7.98
CA ALA A 669 39.27 -2.86 7.74
C ALA A 669 38.36 -2.87 6.50
N ARG A 670 37.58 -1.80 6.25
CA ARG A 670 36.77 -1.61 5.03
C ARG A 670 37.63 -1.57 3.78
N MET A 671 38.73 -0.81 3.82
CA MET A 671 39.69 -0.74 2.71
C MET A 671 40.37 -2.09 2.45
N ALA A 672 40.71 -2.84 3.50
CA ALA A 672 41.38 -4.14 3.38
C ALA A 672 40.47 -5.24 2.82
N ARG A 673 39.17 -5.25 3.15
CA ARG A 673 38.20 -6.23 2.65
C ARG A 673 37.53 -5.83 1.33
N GLY A 674 37.57 -4.55 0.99
CA GLY A 674 37.05 -4.03 -0.28
C GLY A 674 37.93 -4.46 -1.44
N VAL A 675 37.31 -4.89 -2.53
CA VAL A 675 37.99 -5.18 -3.79
C VAL A 675 37.51 -4.18 -4.86
N PRO A 676 38.34 -3.84 -5.87
CA PRO A 676 37.91 -2.99 -6.98
C PRO A 676 36.63 -3.50 -7.63
N PHE A 677 35.74 -2.58 -8.04
CA PHE A 677 34.41 -2.91 -8.55
C PHE A 677 34.42 -3.94 -9.68
N ASP A 678 35.28 -3.74 -10.68
CA ASP A 678 35.37 -4.66 -11.82
C ASP A 678 35.82 -6.07 -11.43
N GLU A 679 36.62 -6.22 -10.36
CA GLU A 679 37.00 -7.54 -9.84
C GLU A 679 35.90 -8.17 -9.00
N PHE A 680 35.18 -7.37 -8.19
CA PHE A 680 34.01 -7.84 -7.45
C PHE A 680 32.98 -8.44 -8.39
N VAL A 681 32.60 -7.70 -9.44
CA VAL A 681 31.57 -8.10 -10.41
C VAL A 681 31.88 -9.44 -11.07
N LYS A 682 33.15 -9.69 -11.43
CA LYS A 682 33.58 -10.98 -12.02
C LYS A 682 33.29 -12.19 -11.12
N THR A 683 33.33 -12.00 -9.81
CA THR A 683 33.12 -13.09 -8.82
C THR A 683 31.70 -13.14 -8.26
N TRP A 684 30.98 -12.02 -8.32
CA TRP A 684 29.66 -11.87 -7.70
C TRP A 684 28.51 -12.12 -8.67
N THR A 685 28.61 -11.58 -9.89
CA THR A 685 27.51 -11.62 -10.87
C THR A 685 27.41 -13.00 -11.50
N THR A 686 26.26 -13.65 -11.34
CA THR A 686 25.91 -14.89 -12.03
C THR A 686 25.10 -14.59 -13.29
N PRO A 687 25.22 -15.39 -14.36
CA PRO A 687 24.41 -15.21 -15.56
C PRO A 687 22.92 -15.47 -15.30
N GLU A 688 22.60 -16.30 -14.31
CA GLU A 688 21.24 -16.71 -13.96
C GLU A 688 21.05 -16.66 -12.43
N PRO A 689 19.81 -16.52 -11.93
CA PRO A 689 19.52 -16.63 -10.51
C PRO A 689 19.89 -18.01 -9.96
N PRO A 690 20.39 -18.13 -8.72
CA PRO A 690 20.72 -19.42 -8.10
C PRO A 690 19.56 -20.41 -8.17
N ALA A 691 19.79 -21.68 -8.55
CA ALA A 691 18.72 -22.67 -8.78
C ALA A 691 17.81 -22.90 -7.56
N SER A 692 18.35 -22.77 -6.35
CA SER A 692 17.61 -22.91 -5.09
C SER A 692 16.76 -21.70 -4.71
N LEU A 693 16.95 -20.54 -5.36
CA LEU A 693 16.20 -19.33 -5.07
C LEU A 693 14.89 -19.31 -5.87
N PRO A 694 13.71 -19.35 -5.24
CA PRO A 694 12.45 -19.06 -5.94
C PRO A 694 12.45 -17.58 -6.32
N PHE A 695 12.75 -17.27 -7.58
CA PHE A 695 12.94 -15.91 -8.08
C PHE A 695 12.04 -15.66 -9.29
N MET A 696 11.45 -14.47 -9.34
CA MET A 696 10.63 -14.02 -10.45
C MET A 696 10.98 -12.58 -10.84
N GLY A 697 11.08 -12.31 -12.14
CA GLY A 697 11.47 -11.00 -12.70
C GLY A 697 12.73 -11.09 -13.56
N ALA A 698 13.20 -9.94 -14.06
CA ALA A 698 14.43 -9.84 -14.83
C ALA A 698 15.67 -10.00 -13.94
N TRP A 699 16.68 -10.75 -14.39
CA TRP A 699 17.94 -10.91 -13.66
C TRP A 699 18.97 -9.84 -14.05
N SER A 700 19.60 -9.98 -15.23
CA SER A 700 20.61 -9.07 -15.77
C SER A 700 20.04 -7.92 -16.60
N ASP A 701 19.06 -8.22 -17.45
CA ASP A 701 18.45 -7.29 -18.38
C ASP A 701 16.95 -7.59 -18.54
N PRO A 702 16.13 -6.61 -18.90
CA PRO A 702 14.68 -6.77 -18.94
C PRO A 702 14.17 -7.58 -20.15
N SER A 703 15.04 -8.05 -21.06
CA SER A 703 14.60 -8.83 -22.23
C SER A 703 14.28 -10.28 -21.88
N THR A 704 14.82 -10.81 -20.78
CA THR A 704 14.53 -12.16 -20.27
C THR A 704 14.04 -12.08 -18.84
N VAL A 705 12.84 -12.62 -18.61
CA VAL A 705 12.19 -12.64 -17.30
C VAL A 705 12.07 -14.08 -16.80
N TYR A 706 12.39 -14.29 -15.53
CA TYR A 706 12.22 -15.56 -14.84
C TYR A 706 10.82 -15.63 -14.20
N GLY A 707 10.23 -16.83 -14.25
CA GLY A 707 8.96 -17.15 -13.62
C GLY A 707 8.99 -18.53 -12.98
N ILE A 708 7.87 -18.90 -12.35
CA ILE A 708 7.66 -20.22 -11.75
C ILE A 708 6.30 -20.73 -12.25
N GLN A 709 6.32 -21.76 -13.09
CA GLN A 709 5.13 -22.39 -13.62
C GLN A 709 4.97 -23.78 -13.02
N ALA A 710 3.90 -23.99 -12.27
CA ALA A 710 3.57 -25.24 -11.58
C ALA A 710 4.76 -25.80 -10.78
N GLY A 711 5.45 -24.93 -10.04
CA GLY A 711 6.63 -25.28 -9.23
C GLY A 711 7.95 -25.41 -10.00
N THR A 712 7.95 -25.22 -11.31
CA THR A 712 9.14 -25.30 -12.15
C THR A 712 9.58 -23.91 -12.60
N ARG A 713 10.88 -23.60 -12.49
CA ARG A 713 11.43 -22.35 -13.03
C ARG A 713 11.30 -22.33 -14.55
N VAL A 714 10.82 -21.21 -15.08
CA VAL A 714 10.73 -20.94 -16.51
C VAL A 714 11.37 -19.60 -16.85
N THR A 715 11.71 -19.41 -18.12
CA THR A 715 12.16 -18.14 -18.69
C THR A 715 11.20 -17.72 -19.80
N MET A 716 11.00 -16.42 -19.93
CA MET A 716 10.12 -15.83 -20.95
C MET A 716 10.72 -14.54 -21.51
N PRO A 717 10.41 -14.18 -22.77
CA PRO A 717 10.77 -12.87 -23.30
C PRO A 717 10.04 -11.76 -22.53
N GLY A 718 10.75 -10.70 -22.13
CA GLY A 718 10.16 -9.57 -21.40
C GLY A 718 9.03 -8.88 -22.14
N SER A 719 9.09 -8.86 -23.48
CA SER A 719 8.03 -8.32 -24.33
C SER A 719 6.77 -9.18 -24.42
N ALA A 720 6.77 -10.39 -23.86
CA ALA A 720 5.69 -11.36 -23.97
C ALA A 720 5.64 -12.23 -22.70
N LEU A 721 5.39 -11.60 -21.55
CA LEU A 721 5.26 -12.31 -20.29
C LEU A 721 4.10 -13.30 -20.34
N GLN A 722 4.30 -14.45 -19.72
CA GLN A 722 3.28 -15.48 -19.56
C GLN A 722 2.77 -15.44 -18.13
N SER A 723 1.46 -15.62 -17.94
CA SER A 723 0.87 -15.74 -16.60
C SER A 723 1.38 -16.97 -15.88
N GLN A 724 1.70 -16.83 -14.60
CA GLN A 724 2.27 -17.92 -13.79
C GLN A 724 1.19 -18.59 -12.95
N PHE A 725 1.30 -19.91 -12.77
CA PHE A 725 0.43 -20.69 -11.90
C PHE A 725 1.26 -21.40 -10.82
N MET A 726 0.93 -21.18 -9.55
CA MET A 726 1.65 -21.76 -8.41
C MET A 726 0.92 -23.00 -7.89
N LEU A 727 1.65 -24.03 -7.47
CA LEU A 727 1.03 -25.19 -6.81
C LEU A 727 0.47 -24.77 -5.43
N ASN A 728 -0.55 -25.49 -4.95
CA ASN A 728 -1.04 -25.26 -3.59
C ASN A 728 0.03 -25.69 -2.58
N PRO A 729 0.47 -24.82 -1.64
CA PRO A 729 1.53 -25.17 -0.71
C PRO A 729 1.22 -26.37 0.19
N LYS A 730 -0.06 -26.61 0.50
CA LYS A 730 -0.48 -27.79 1.27
C LYS A 730 -0.23 -29.07 0.47
N ASP A 731 -0.55 -29.09 -0.82
CA ASP A 731 -0.32 -30.26 -1.68
C ASP A 731 1.17 -30.52 -1.87
N VAL A 732 1.98 -29.46 -2.01
CA VAL A 732 3.45 -29.57 -2.06
C VAL A 732 3.98 -30.20 -0.77
N LEU A 733 3.57 -29.70 0.39
CA LEU A 733 3.99 -30.23 1.69
C LEU A 733 3.54 -31.69 1.88
N ILE A 734 2.30 -32.02 1.54
CA ILE A 734 1.78 -33.39 1.61
C ILE A 734 2.62 -34.33 0.75
N ALA A 735 2.92 -33.94 -0.49
CA ALA A 735 3.76 -34.73 -1.38
C ALA A 735 5.17 -34.93 -0.83
N THR A 736 5.78 -33.89 -0.24
CA THR A 736 7.09 -33.98 0.44
C THR A 736 7.04 -34.95 1.61
N LEU A 737 6.07 -34.81 2.51
CA LEU A 737 5.92 -35.68 3.68
C LEU A 737 5.65 -37.13 3.28
N GLN A 738 4.87 -37.37 2.22
CA GLN A 738 4.64 -38.70 1.67
C GLN A 738 5.94 -39.31 1.13
N ALA A 739 6.73 -38.56 0.37
CA ALA A 739 8.02 -39.01 -0.14
C ALA A 739 9.03 -39.31 0.99
N GLU A 740 9.08 -38.47 2.02
CA GLU A 740 9.90 -38.71 3.22
C GLU A 740 9.46 -39.98 3.95
N ASN A 741 8.14 -40.18 4.11
CA ASN A 741 7.58 -41.36 4.74
C ASN A 741 7.93 -42.65 3.98
N GLU A 742 7.85 -42.62 2.64
CA GLU A 742 8.26 -43.72 1.77
C GLU A 742 9.76 -44.00 1.88
N ALA A 743 10.61 -42.96 1.90
CA ALA A 743 12.04 -43.10 2.08
C ALA A 743 12.40 -43.71 3.45
N LEU A 744 11.71 -43.30 4.52
CA LEU A 744 11.87 -43.86 5.86
C LEU A 744 11.42 -45.33 5.92
N LYS A 745 10.28 -45.66 5.30
CA LYS A 745 9.80 -47.05 5.17
C LYS A 745 10.78 -47.93 4.40
N ALA A 746 11.38 -47.42 3.32
CA ALA A 746 12.39 -48.14 2.56
C ALA A 746 13.66 -48.39 3.38
N ARG A 747 14.11 -47.40 4.17
CA ARG A 747 15.26 -47.56 5.09
C ARG A 747 14.97 -48.58 6.18
N LEU A 748 13.78 -48.55 6.79
CA LEU A 748 13.37 -49.50 7.83
C LEU A 748 13.23 -50.92 7.28
N GLY A 749 12.67 -51.06 6.07
CA GLY A 749 12.57 -52.34 5.37
C GLY A 749 13.92 -52.94 4.97
N ALA A 750 14.90 -52.09 4.61
CA ALA A 750 16.26 -52.53 4.30
C ALA A 750 17.09 -52.91 5.55
N SER A 751 16.75 -52.38 6.74
CA SER A 751 17.40 -52.75 8.01
C SER A 751 16.83 -54.00 8.69
N ALA A 752 15.73 -54.55 8.16
CA ALA A 752 15.07 -55.76 8.69
C ALA A 752 15.35 -57.02 7.85
N GLY A 753 16.19 -56.92 6.81
CA GLY A 753 16.52 -58.00 5.87
C GLY A 753 17.93 -58.55 6.04
#